data_AF-A0A7M3Y3C2-F1
#
_entry.id   AF-A0A7M3Y3C2-F1
#
_cell.length_a   1.000
_cell.length_b   1.000
_cell.length_c   1.000
_cell.angle_alpha   90.00
_cell.angle_beta   90.00
_cell.angle_gamma   90.00
#
_symmetry.space_group_name_H-M   'P 1'
#
loop_
_entity.id
_entity.type
_entity.pdbx_description
1 polymer ?
#
loop_
_entity_poly.entity_id
_entity_poly.type
_entity_poly.pdbx_seq_one_letter_code
_entity_poly.pdbx_strand_id
1 'polypeptide(L)'
;KDHYANKRVRLAGDLVEDLFRVSAGQLARDLKYQLERHHNRKRELRISSCLRPDVLTSKIMHALATGNWVGGRSGVSQLLDRTTFLSALSHMRRVTSPLVRSQPHFEARDLHPTQWGRLCPNETPEGQNCGLVKNAAQMIDVSEQVDDGMICGQLDDMDVYQPDDWTNGDRVHVNGDIYGIHDNGINLVNQFKNARRRGLIPPEVSIRHDTENRDIFINTDKGRILRPLLILHDGAPRLTQGHLEELRNGETTFADLLTKGIIEWVDAEEEEDLFIASRPFHLPEKVPEGSDHAGRPVTSENVEWSNMGQVNASSASLTAKVRLPNGEWGTATFDVPLEYTNDHTHCEIDPQLMLGVCASLIPYPEHNSTPRVTGGTAMVKQSLGLPSANYRLRPDTRAHILHYPHRSITKTDAMGTTGFDERPGGQNFIVAIMSLHGYNMQDAVIMNRGSVERALGRSTFNRTYNAERKRFPGGQIEEIEKPGSSLQEVKGLKPEASYQHLEGDGLPVPETNLSGGDVLVGKTSPPRFLEESGGGTFLQAQERRESSMLVRHGEMGHVDNVYVTESLDSGRLVRVIVRSHKVPEVGDKFASRHGQKGVIGRLVDPEDMPFTEDGVVPDLIINPHAIPSRMTVAHVLEMIGGKVGSMEGRRINGTAFRGEKESSLRDALVRNGFDHSGRERMINGETGEAYPADIFVGCIFYQRLHHLVSSKIHARSRGRVQILTRQPTEGRARQGGLRFGEMERDCLIAHGASMVIKDRLLDESDGIDLYVCQESGHIAWYDPKRNTYVSPIAGDGAEVYKVQTSYAFKLLLDEMKSLGVAMRLELEDRR
;
A
#
# COMPACT_ATOMS: atom_id res chain seq x y z
N LYS A 1 5.22 -27.23 8.96
CA LYS A 1 5.55 -25.90 9.54
C LYS A 1 4.79 -24.77 8.85
N ASP A 2 4.57 -24.84 7.54
CA ASP A 2 3.93 -23.76 6.79
C ASP A 2 2.40 -23.75 6.80
N HIS A 3 1.79 -24.88 7.16
CA HIS A 3 0.37 -25.03 7.41
C HIS A 3 -0.17 -23.89 8.28
N TYR A 4 -1.29 -23.29 7.85
CA TYR A 4 -1.82 -22.12 8.52
C TYR A 4 -2.42 -22.43 9.90
N ALA A 5 -2.87 -23.68 10.13
CA ALA A 5 -3.27 -24.16 11.46
C ALA A 5 -2.17 -23.98 12.52
N ASN A 6 -0.90 -23.96 12.14
CA ASN A 6 0.23 -23.78 13.07
C ASN A 6 0.64 -22.30 13.24
N LYS A 7 -0.14 -21.37 12.70
CA LYS A 7 0.15 -19.93 12.69
C LYS A 7 -1.00 -19.18 13.35
N ARG A 8 -0.65 -18.11 14.05
CA ARG A 8 -1.60 -17.17 14.67
C ARG A 8 -1.26 -15.75 14.26
N VAL A 9 -2.28 -14.95 14.00
CA VAL A 9 -2.17 -13.52 13.76
C VAL A 9 -2.27 -12.81 15.10
N ARG A 10 -1.22 -12.05 15.44
CA ARG A 10 -1.26 -11.17 16.61
C ARG A 10 -1.85 -9.83 16.20
N LEU A 11 -2.95 -9.46 16.83
CA LEU A 11 -3.63 -8.20 16.56
C LEU A 11 -2.97 -7.05 17.33
N ALA A 12 -3.45 -5.82 17.07
CA ALA A 12 -2.97 -4.63 17.79
C ALA A 12 -3.15 -4.78 19.31
N GLY A 13 -4.24 -5.40 19.77
CA GLY A 13 -4.52 -5.66 21.18
C GLY A 13 -3.38 -6.46 21.85
N ASP A 14 -3.00 -7.59 21.26
CA ASP A 14 -1.94 -8.46 21.80
C ASP A 14 -0.59 -7.74 21.90
N LEU A 15 -0.27 -6.95 20.89
CA LEU A 15 1.00 -6.22 20.84
C LEU A 15 1.01 -5.10 21.88
N VAL A 16 -0.12 -4.41 22.05
CA VAL A 16 -0.29 -3.37 23.07
C VAL A 16 -0.24 -3.99 24.47
N GLU A 17 -0.79 -5.19 24.67
CA GLU A 17 -0.70 -5.92 25.94
C GLU A 17 0.76 -6.21 26.32
N ASP A 18 1.55 -6.76 25.39
CA ASP A 18 2.99 -7.01 25.59
C ASP A 18 3.75 -5.71 25.95
N LEU A 19 3.46 -4.64 25.21
CA LEU A 19 4.07 -3.32 25.42
C LEU A 19 3.70 -2.74 26.78
N PHE A 20 2.43 -2.84 27.16
CA PHE A 20 1.92 -2.35 28.43
C PHE A 20 2.53 -3.13 29.59
N ARG A 21 2.56 -4.47 29.52
CA ARG A 21 3.13 -5.35 30.56
C ARG A 21 4.59 -4.99 30.85
N VAL A 22 5.41 -4.84 29.81
CA VAL A 22 6.83 -4.49 29.95
C VAL A 22 7.03 -3.05 30.45
N SER A 23 6.17 -2.12 30.05
CA SER A 23 6.26 -0.72 30.47
C SER A 23 5.77 -0.52 31.92
N ALA A 24 4.69 -1.20 32.31
CA ALA A 24 4.17 -1.23 33.67
C ALA A 24 5.16 -1.91 34.63
N GLY A 25 5.79 -3.02 34.23
CA GLY A 25 6.86 -3.65 35.01
C GLY A 25 8.07 -2.73 35.21
N GLN A 26 8.42 -1.92 34.21
CA GLN A 26 9.47 -0.91 34.35
C GLN A 26 9.07 0.19 35.33
N LEU A 27 7.83 0.67 35.26
CA LEU A 27 7.29 1.67 36.18
C LEU A 27 7.29 1.14 37.64
N ALA A 28 6.90 -0.13 37.85
CA ALA A 28 6.93 -0.77 39.16
C ALA A 28 8.35 -0.88 39.72
N ARG A 29 9.33 -1.25 38.90
CA ARG A 29 10.75 -1.28 39.30
C ARG A 29 11.29 0.10 39.65
N ASP A 30 10.92 1.12 38.86
CA ASP A 30 11.30 2.50 39.15
C ASP A 30 10.69 3.01 40.45
N LEU A 31 9.40 2.75 40.66
CA LEU A 31 8.69 3.10 41.89
C LEU A 31 9.36 2.47 43.11
N LYS A 32 9.69 1.18 43.04
CA LYS A 32 10.43 0.47 44.09
C LYS A 32 11.76 1.17 44.39
N TYR A 33 12.55 1.47 43.36
CA TYR A 33 13.85 2.16 43.52
C TYR A 33 13.71 3.55 44.16
N GLN A 34 12.71 4.34 43.76
CA GLN A 34 12.48 5.67 44.35
C GLN A 34 12.02 5.57 45.82
N LEU A 35 11.16 4.60 46.15
CA LEU A 35 10.72 4.35 47.53
C LEU A 35 11.90 3.94 48.42
N GLU A 36 12.74 3.02 47.98
CA GLU A 36 13.97 2.62 48.70
C GLU A 36 14.91 3.81 48.92
N ARG A 37 15.08 4.67 47.90
CA ARG A 37 15.91 5.88 48.00
C ARG A 37 15.32 6.91 48.96
N HIS A 38 14.01 7.10 48.98
CA HIS A 38 13.33 7.98 49.93
C HIS A 38 13.42 7.46 51.37
N HIS A 39 13.26 6.14 51.55
CA HIS A 39 13.42 5.47 52.83
C HIS A 39 14.84 5.62 53.39
N ASN A 40 15.86 5.35 52.56
CA ASN A 40 17.28 5.53 52.94
C ASN A 40 17.63 6.98 53.30
N ARG A 41 16.89 7.95 52.77
CA ARG A 41 17.03 9.38 53.08
C ARG A 41 16.15 9.85 54.24
N LYS A 42 15.49 8.94 54.95
CA LYS A 42 14.55 9.22 56.06
C LYS A 42 13.46 10.23 55.69
N ARG A 43 13.02 10.23 54.42
CA ARG A 43 11.92 11.09 53.95
C ARG A 43 10.59 10.38 54.14
N GLU A 44 9.52 11.17 54.31
CA GLU A 44 8.15 10.66 54.32
C GLU A 44 7.84 9.94 52.99
N LEU A 45 7.26 8.73 53.08
CA LEU A 45 6.96 7.90 51.92
C LEU A 45 5.62 8.32 51.31
N ARG A 46 5.68 9.17 50.27
CA ARG A 46 4.53 9.51 49.45
C ARG A 46 4.67 8.87 48.07
N ILE A 47 3.70 8.04 47.70
CA ILE A 47 3.70 7.31 46.41
C ILE A 47 3.63 8.31 45.24
N SER A 48 2.79 9.34 45.35
CA SER A 48 2.61 10.36 44.31
C SER A 48 3.92 11.09 43.97
N SER A 49 4.82 11.31 44.93
CA SER A 49 6.13 11.93 44.68
C SER A 49 7.16 10.98 44.08
N CYS A 50 6.96 9.67 44.23
CA CYS A 50 7.88 8.64 43.72
C CYS A 50 7.45 8.11 42.34
N LEU A 51 6.18 8.31 41.97
CA LEU A 51 5.63 7.86 40.68
C LEU A 51 6.01 8.83 39.58
N ARG A 52 6.62 8.30 38.49
CA ARG A 52 6.96 9.07 37.30
C ARG A 52 6.14 8.59 36.09
N PRO A 53 4.99 9.23 35.77
CA PRO A 53 4.11 8.79 34.68
C PRO A 53 4.81 8.75 33.32
N ASP A 54 5.76 9.65 33.09
CA ASP A 54 6.48 9.77 31.82
C ASP A 54 7.22 8.49 31.41
N VAL A 55 7.62 7.64 32.36
CA VAL A 55 8.31 6.37 32.08
C VAL A 55 7.41 5.43 31.26
N LEU A 56 6.11 5.42 31.54
CA LEU A 56 5.11 4.64 30.81
C LEU A 56 4.74 5.33 29.50
N THR A 57 4.36 6.60 29.57
CA THR A 57 3.86 7.37 28.43
C THR A 57 4.90 7.48 27.32
N SER A 58 6.14 7.87 27.65
CA SER A 58 7.22 8.04 26.66
C SER A 58 7.54 6.74 25.94
N LYS A 59 7.52 5.60 26.64
CA LYS A 59 7.83 4.28 26.07
C LYS A 59 6.76 3.80 25.11
N ILE A 60 5.48 3.99 25.47
CA ILE A 60 4.35 3.66 24.58
C ILE A 60 4.38 4.56 23.34
N MET A 61 4.52 5.87 23.53
CA MET A 61 4.60 6.85 22.42
C MET A 61 5.78 6.57 21.50
N HIS A 62 6.95 6.24 22.04
CA HIS A 62 8.12 5.89 21.26
C HIS A 62 7.89 4.63 20.41
N ALA A 63 7.31 3.57 20.99
CA ALA A 63 7.03 2.34 20.25
C ALA A 63 6.03 2.56 19.10
N LEU A 64 4.97 3.32 19.35
CA LEU A 64 3.97 3.68 18.34
C LEU A 64 4.55 4.59 17.24
N ALA A 65 5.38 5.57 17.61
CA ALA A 65 5.94 6.54 16.66
C ALA A 65 7.06 5.96 15.79
N THR A 66 7.94 5.14 16.37
CA THR A 66 9.11 4.57 15.66
C THR A 66 8.81 3.22 15.01
N GLY A 67 7.76 2.51 15.46
CA GLY A 67 7.48 1.14 15.04
C GLY A 67 8.46 0.11 15.60
N ASN A 68 9.26 0.48 16.60
CA ASN A 68 10.15 -0.42 17.34
C ASN A 68 9.45 -0.90 18.62
N TRP A 69 9.08 -2.18 18.63
CA TRP A 69 8.32 -2.80 19.71
C TRP A 69 9.20 -3.71 20.57
N VAL A 70 8.64 -4.15 21.69
CA VAL A 70 9.29 -5.10 22.60
C VAL A 70 9.75 -6.35 21.84
N GLY A 71 10.95 -6.85 22.17
CA GLY A 71 11.53 -8.03 21.53
C GLY A 71 12.25 -7.78 20.20
N GLY A 72 12.65 -6.53 19.91
CA GLY A 72 13.41 -6.18 18.70
C GLY A 72 12.58 -6.20 17.41
N ARG A 73 11.25 -6.25 17.53
CA ARG A 73 10.34 -6.22 16.39
C ARG A 73 10.31 -4.81 15.80
N SER A 74 10.54 -4.70 14.50
CA SER A 74 10.49 -3.43 13.77
C SER A 74 9.41 -3.47 12.69
N GLY A 75 8.83 -2.31 12.38
CA GLY A 75 7.85 -2.18 11.30
C GLY A 75 6.43 -2.65 11.62
N VAL A 76 6.11 -2.84 12.91
CA VAL A 76 4.75 -3.14 13.38
C VAL A 76 3.84 -1.92 13.24
N SER A 77 4.29 -0.75 13.71
CA SER A 77 3.60 0.52 13.48
C SER A 77 4.10 1.15 12.18
N GLN A 78 3.18 1.60 11.33
CA GLN A 78 3.46 2.21 10.03
C GLN A 78 2.56 3.42 9.82
N LEU A 79 3.06 4.41 9.07
CA LEU A 79 2.22 5.54 8.65
C LEU A 79 1.14 5.03 7.69
N LEU A 80 -0.12 5.31 8.01
CA LEU A 80 -1.25 4.90 7.18
C LEU A 80 -1.13 5.49 5.77
N ASP A 81 -1.02 4.64 4.75
CA ASP A 81 -1.09 5.07 3.35
C ASP A 81 -2.51 5.53 3.02
N ARG A 82 -2.62 6.80 2.61
CA ARG A 82 -3.89 7.46 2.29
C ARG A 82 -3.88 8.03 0.88
N THR A 83 -3.15 7.40 -0.03
CA THR A 83 -3.14 7.77 -1.45
C THR A 83 -4.55 7.67 -2.05
N THR A 84 -5.25 6.57 -1.75
CA THR A 84 -6.69 6.38 -2.00
C THR A 84 -7.38 5.84 -0.77
N PHE A 85 -8.70 5.93 -0.73
CA PHE A 85 -9.53 5.29 0.31
C PHE A 85 -9.25 3.79 0.39
N LEU A 86 -9.13 3.13 -0.76
CA LEU A 86 -8.85 1.70 -0.83
C LEU A 86 -7.45 1.33 -0.36
N SER A 87 -6.43 2.15 -0.65
CA SER A 87 -5.08 1.89 -0.13
C SER A 87 -5.06 1.90 1.39
N ALA A 88 -5.85 2.78 2.03
CA ALA A 88 -6.00 2.80 3.48
C ALA A 88 -6.69 1.55 4.01
N LEU A 89 -7.78 1.09 3.37
CA LEU A 89 -8.47 -0.16 3.73
C LEU A 89 -7.55 -1.38 3.61
N SER A 90 -6.84 -1.51 2.48
CA SER A 90 -5.85 -2.56 2.25
C SER A 90 -4.74 -2.52 3.31
N HIS A 91 -4.26 -1.34 3.68
CA HIS A 91 -3.20 -1.20 4.67
C HIS A 91 -3.63 -1.68 6.06
N MET A 92 -4.89 -1.44 6.46
CA MET A 92 -5.43 -1.94 7.74
C MET A 92 -5.62 -3.46 7.77
N ARG A 93 -5.73 -4.11 6.60
CA ARG A 93 -5.88 -5.57 6.46
C ARG A 93 -4.57 -6.31 6.18
N ARG A 94 -3.44 -5.62 6.30
CA ARG A 94 -2.11 -6.17 6.01
C ARG A 94 -1.66 -7.09 7.14
N VAL A 95 -1.22 -8.30 6.77
CA VAL A 95 -0.59 -9.27 7.66
C VAL A 95 0.89 -9.35 7.30
N THR A 96 1.76 -9.09 8.28
CA THR A 96 3.22 -9.06 8.07
C THR A 96 3.91 -10.17 8.85
N SER A 97 4.70 -10.99 8.16
CA SER A 97 5.58 -11.97 8.79
C SER A 97 6.78 -11.29 9.47
N PRO A 98 7.18 -11.73 10.68
CA PRO A 98 8.34 -11.19 11.40
C PRO A 98 9.69 -11.71 10.84
N LEU A 99 9.68 -12.57 9.82
CA LEU A 99 10.90 -13.14 9.23
C LEU A 99 11.80 -12.07 8.61
N VAL A 100 13.11 -12.35 8.58
CA VAL A 100 14.10 -11.43 8.06
C VAL A 100 13.98 -11.34 6.53
N ARG A 101 13.71 -10.12 6.03
CA ARG A 101 13.42 -9.86 4.62
C ARG A 101 14.56 -10.18 3.65
N SER A 102 15.81 -10.09 4.14
CA SER A 102 17.01 -10.38 3.34
C SER A 102 17.23 -11.87 3.12
N GLN A 103 16.60 -12.73 3.93
CA GLN A 103 16.70 -14.17 3.76
C GLN A 103 15.64 -14.67 2.77
N PRO A 104 15.98 -15.68 1.95
CA PRO A 104 15.12 -16.12 0.86
C PRO A 104 13.84 -16.82 1.35
N HIS A 105 13.86 -17.54 2.48
CA HIS A 105 12.68 -18.17 3.13
C HIS A 105 11.57 -18.64 2.16
N PHE A 106 11.90 -19.44 1.14
CA PHE A 106 10.99 -19.75 0.03
C PHE A 106 9.65 -20.35 0.49
N GLU A 107 9.69 -21.37 1.36
CA GLU A 107 8.49 -22.04 1.89
C GLU A 107 7.51 -21.10 2.60
N ALA A 108 8.03 -20.08 3.30
CA ALA A 108 7.20 -19.10 4.00
C ALA A 108 6.60 -18.05 3.05
N ARG A 109 7.24 -17.82 1.90
CA ARG A 109 6.80 -16.83 0.89
C ARG A 109 5.79 -17.43 -0.08
N ASP A 110 5.93 -18.71 -0.38
CA ASP A 110 5.05 -19.40 -1.31
C ASP A 110 3.60 -19.41 -0.81
N LEU A 111 2.69 -19.49 -1.78
CA LEU A 111 1.27 -19.62 -1.51
C LEU A 111 1.01 -21.04 -1.05
N HIS A 112 0.43 -21.19 0.15
CA HIS A 112 0.07 -22.49 0.71
C HIS A 112 -1.45 -22.67 0.61
N PRO A 113 -1.97 -23.85 0.20
CA PRO A 113 -3.42 -24.07 0.02
C PRO A 113 -4.29 -23.68 1.21
N THR A 114 -3.81 -23.91 2.45
CA THR A 114 -4.51 -23.55 3.70
C THR A 114 -4.75 -22.04 3.88
N GLN A 115 -4.16 -21.19 3.04
CA GLN A 115 -4.40 -19.75 3.02
C GLN A 115 -5.70 -19.38 2.28
N TRP A 116 -6.30 -20.33 1.56
CA TRP A 116 -7.55 -20.16 0.82
C TRP A 116 -8.67 -19.59 1.71
N GLY A 117 -9.37 -18.58 1.20
CA GLY A 117 -10.45 -17.89 1.92
C GLY A 117 -10.00 -17.05 3.12
N ARG A 118 -8.71 -17.05 3.48
CA ARG A 118 -8.16 -16.33 4.65
C ARG A 118 -7.24 -15.19 4.25
N LEU A 119 -6.32 -15.46 3.33
CA LEU A 119 -5.38 -14.48 2.79
C LEU A 119 -5.51 -14.42 1.27
N CYS A 120 -5.44 -13.21 0.73
CA CYS A 120 -5.49 -13.00 -0.71
C CYS A 120 -4.27 -13.61 -1.40
N PRO A 121 -4.46 -14.42 -2.46
CA PRO A 121 -3.35 -15.03 -3.20
C PRO A 121 -2.57 -14.02 -4.05
N ASN A 122 -3.22 -12.95 -4.51
CA ASN A 122 -2.62 -12.00 -5.46
C ASN A 122 -2.11 -10.71 -4.82
N GLU A 123 -2.58 -10.35 -3.63
CA GLU A 123 -2.31 -9.04 -3.03
C GLU A 123 -1.06 -9.08 -2.13
N THR A 124 0.11 -9.13 -2.75
CA THR A 124 1.43 -9.07 -2.10
C THR A 124 2.34 -8.06 -2.81
N PRO A 125 3.23 -7.34 -2.08
CA PRO A 125 4.18 -6.44 -2.72
C PRO A 125 5.23 -7.18 -3.55
N GLU A 126 5.71 -6.55 -4.61
CA GLU A 126 6.86 -7.04 -5.39
C GLU A 126 8.19 -6.89 -4.61
N GLY A 127 9.18 -7.72 -4.95
CA GLY A 127 10.53 -7.65 -4.40
C GLY A 127 10.71 -8.36 -3.06
N GLN A 128 11.53 -7.80 -2.17
CA GLN A 128 11.95 -8.47 -0.92
C GLN A 128 10.82 -8.79 0.06
N ASN A 129 9.66 -8.11 -0.07
CA ASN A 129 8.50 -8.34 0.79
C ASN A 129 7.49 -9.34 0.21
N CYS A 130 7.74 -9.85 -1.00
CA CYS A 130 6.86 -10.81 -1.67
C CYS A 130 6.65 -12.05 -0.78
N GLY A 131 5.39 -12.39 -0.54
CA GLY A 131 4.99 -13.52 0.31
C GLY A 131 5.17 -13.30 1.82
N LEU A 132 5.94 -12.31 2.27
CA LEU A 132 6.06 -11.97 3.70
C LEU A 132 5.01 -10.97 4.15
N VAL A 133 4.58 -10.12 3.22
CA VAL A 133 3.48 -9.18 3.42
C VAL A 133 2.30 -9.67 2.60
N LYS A 134 1.24 -10.10 3.29
CA LYS A 134 -0.01 -10.59 2.72
C LYS A 134 -1.15 -9.67 3.15
N ASN A 135 -2.31 -9.81 2.52
CA ASN A 135 -3.52 -9.08 2.92
C ASN A 135 -4.62 -10.10 3.19
N ALA A 136 -5.46 -9.81 4.19
CA ALA A 136 -6.63 -10.62 4.48
C ALA A 136 -7.59 -10.68 3.29
N ALA A 137 -8.26 -11.82 3.13
CA ALA A 137 -9.37 -12.00 2.21
C ALA A 137 -10.55 -11.07 2.57
N GLN A 138 -11.57 -10.96 1.71
CA GLN A 138 -12.68 -10.02 1.92
C GLN A 138 -13.48 -10.30 3.19
N MET A 139 -13.80 -11.57 3.44
CA MET A 139 -14.67 -11.97 4.53
C MET A 139 -13.93 -12.94 5.45
N ILE A 140 -13.33 -12.38 6.50
CA ILE A 140 -12.62 -13.12 7.54
C ILE A 140 -13.02 -12.58 8.90
N ASP A 141 -12.85 -13.41 9.91
CA ASP A 141 -12.78 -12.97 11.30
C ASP A 141 -11.49 -13.47 11.96
N VAL A 142 -11.09 -12.88 13.07
CA VAL A 142 -9.92 -13.30 13.83
C VAL A 142 -10.35 -13.68 15.23
N SER A 143 -10.15 -14.94 15.62
CA SER A 143 -10.63 -15.47 16.90
C SER A 143 -10.11 -14.66 18.08
N GLU A 144 -11.00 -14.42 19.03
CA GLU A 144 -10.68 -13.97 20.38
C GLU A 144 -10.47 -15.18 21.30
N GLN A 145 -9.97 -14.93 22.51
CA GLN A 145 -9.71 -16.00 23.46
C GLN A 145 -11.01 -16.35 24.19
N VAL A 146 -11.41 -17.62 24.13
CA VAL A 146 -12.51 -18.17 24.92
C VAL A 146 -11.93 -18.82 26.17
N ASP A 147 -12.66 -18.75 27.29
CA ASP A 147 -12.22 -19.37 28.54
C ASP A 147 -12.27 -20.90 28.44
N ASP A 148 -11.12 -21.53 28.69
CA ASP A 148 -10.97 -22.99 28.59
C ASP A 148 -11.85 -23.71 29.61
N GLY A 149 -12.02 -23.13 30.80
CA GLY A 149 -12.84 -23.70 31.87
C GLY A 149 -14.31 -23.89 31.48
N MET A 150 -14.88 -22.91 30.74
CA MET A 150 -16.24 -23.02 30.19
C MET A 150 -16.36 -24.21 29.22
N ILE A 151 -15.38 -24.41 28.35
CA ILE A 151 -15.41 -25.50 27.35
C ILE A 151 -15.17 -26.85 28.03
N CYS A 152 -14.22 -26.94 28.96
CA CYS A 152 -13.98 -28.15 29.75
C CYS A 152 -15.24 -28.59 30.50
N GLY A 153 -15.97 -27.68 31.15
CA GLY A 153 -17.23 -28.02 31.82
C GLY A 153 -18.29 -28.56 30.86
N GLN A 154 -18.36 -28.04 29.63
CA GLN A 154 -19.24 -28.60 28.60
C GLN A 154 -18.78 -29.95 28.06
N LEU A 155 -17.48 -30.23 28.03
CA LEU A 155 -16.95 -31.54 27.65
C LEU A 155 -17.28 -32.59 28.72
N ASP A 156 -17.22 -32.22 30.00
CA ASP A 156 -17.64 -33.11 31.10
C ASP A 156 -19.12 -33.49 30.96
N ASP A 157 -19.98 -32.53 30.60
CA ASP A 157 -21.40 -32.75 30.32
C ASP A 157 -21.65 -33.61 29.06
N MET A 158 -20.66 -33.74 28.17
CA MET A 158 -20.69 -34.56 26.95
C MET A 158 -19.95 -35.90 27.12
N ASP A 159 -19.85 -36.41 28.35
CA ASP A 159 -19.24 -37.69 28.70
C ASP A 159 -17.73 -37.80 28.34
N VAL A 160 -16.99 -36.68 28.31
CA VAL A 160 -15.53 -36.70 28.26
C VAL A 160 -15.00 -36.87 29.68
N TYR A 161 -14.19 -37.89 29.92
CA TYR A 161 -13.64 -38.17 31.24
C TYR A 161 -12.14 -38.50 31.18
N GLN A 162 -11.47 -38.44 32.32
CA GLN A 162 -10.07 -38.87 32.44
C GLN A 162 -10.02 -40.35 32.80
N PRO A 163 -9.56 -41.23 31.90
CA PRO A 163 -9.46 -42.65 32.19
C PRO A 163 -8.14 -43.00 32.90
N ASP A 164 -8.14 -44.16 33.57
CA ASP A 164 -6.92 -44.78 34.07
C ASP A 164 -6.06 -45.39 32.92
N ASP A 165 -6.69 -45.79 31.82
CA ASP A 165 -6.07 -46.35 30.61
C ASP A 165 -6.37 -45.50 29.38
N TRP A 166 -5.33 -45.02 28.70
CA TRP A 166 -5.42 -44.09 27.57
C TRP A 166 -5.41 -44.78 26.19
N THR A 167 -5.47 -46.12 26.17
CA THR A 167 -5.38 -46.90 24.92
C THR A 167 -6.72 -47.11 24.20
N ASN A 168 -7.83 -46.94 24.90
CA ASN A 168 -9.18 -47.21 24.38
C ASN A 168 -10.03 -45.94 24.36
N GLY A 169 -10.63 -45.61 23.21
CA GLY A 169 -11.38 -44.37 22.97
C GLY A 169 -10.58 -43.31 22.19
N ASP A 170 -11.24 -42.21 21.85
CA ASP A 170 -10.65 -41.07 21.15
C ASP A 170 -10.17 -40.02 22.17
N ARG A 171 -8.90 -39.59 22.06
CA ARG A 171 -8.28 -38.65 22.99
C ARG A 171 -8.70 -37.22 22.65
N VAL A 172 -9.13 -36.47 23.65
CA VAL A 172 -9.58 -35.08 23.50
C VAL A 172 -8.50 -34.14 23.99
N HIS A 173 -8.05 -33.27 23.09
CA HIS A 173 -7.06 -32.23 23.35
C HIS A 173 -7.75 -30.86 23.36
N VAL A 174 -7.46 -30.04 24.37
CA VAL A 174 -7.90 -28.64 24.45
C VAL A 174 -6.65 -27.77 24.45
N ASN A 175 -6.49 -26.93 23.42
CA ASN A 175 -5.28 -26.10 23.20
C ASN A 175 -3.95 -26.88 23.23
N GLY A 176 -3.99 -28.17 22.85
CA GLY A 176 -2.85 -29.08 22.81
C GLY A 176 -2.67 -29.96 24.06
N ASP A 177 -3.28 -29.59 25.19
CA ASP A 177 -3.24 -30.39 26.41
C ASP A 177 -4.27 -31.52 26.34
N ILE A 178 -3.85 -32.73 26.70
CA ILE A 178 -4.73 -33.89 26.76
C ILE A 178 -5.68 -33.71 27.95
N TYR A 179 -6.97 -33.50 27.68
CA TYR A 179 -7.98 -33.26 28.70
C TYR A 179 -8.62 -34.57 29.20
N GLY A 180 -8.97 -35.47 28.27
CA GLY A 180 -9.67 -36.71 28.57
C GLY A 180 -9.85 -37.60 27.34
N ILE A 181 -10.70 -38.62 27.47
CA ILE A 181 -11.08 -39.54 26.40
C ILE A 181 -12.59 -39.58 26.28
N HIS A 182 -13.07 -39.83 25.07
CA HIS A 182 -14.47 -40.15 24.79
C HIS A 182 -14.57 -41.47 24.01
N ASP A 183 -15.52 -42.33 24.37
CA ASP A 183 -15.65 -43.67 23.77
C ASP A 183 -16.00 -43.65 22.28
N ASN A 184 -16.68 -42.59 21.82
CA ASN A 184 -17.08 -42.42 20.42
C ASN A 184 -16.89 -40.98 19.95
N GLY A 185 -15.73 -40.67 19.40
CA GLY A 185 -15.36 -39.32 18.97
C GLY A 185 -16.28 -38.70 17.92
N ILE A 186 -16.83 -39.52 17.02
CA ILE A 186 -17.79 -39.05 16.00
C ILE A 186 -19.05 -38.47 16.68
N ASN A 187 -19.55 -39.14 17.72
CA ASN A 187 -20.71 -38.64 18.47
C ASN A 187 -20.38 -37.33 19.19
N LEU A 188 -19.23 -37.25 19.87
CA LEU A 188 -18.77 -36.05 20.55
C LEU A 188 -18.70 -34.85 19.58
N VAL A 189 -18.06 -35.03 18.42
CA VAL A 189 -17.89 -33.97 17.42
C VAL A 189 -19.24 -33.47 16.90
N ASN A 190 -20.19 -34.39 16.66
CA ASN A 190 -21.54 -34.04 16.24
C ASN A 190 -22.31 -33.29 17.34
N GLN A 191 -22.22 -33.73 18.59
CA GLN A 191 -22.84 -33.03 19.72
C GLN A 191 -22.25 -31.63 19.92
N PHE A 192 -20.93 -31.51 19.83
CA PHE A 192 -20.20 -30.25 19.95
C PHE A 192 -20.59 -29.27 18.83
N LYS A 193 -20.53 -29.71 17.57
CA LYS A 193 -20.95 -28.89 16.41
C LYS A 193 -22.43 -28.48 16.54
N ASN A 194 -23.31 -29.36 17.02
CA ASN A 194 -24.72 -29.03 17.27
C ASN A 194 -24.93 -28.07 18.44
N ALA A 195 -24.08 -28.10 19.47
CA ALA A 195 -24.10 -27.13 20.56
C ALA A 195 -23.61 -25.75 20.08
N ARG A 196 -22.55 -25.71 19.25
CA ARG A 196 -22.06 -24.49 18.58
C ARG A 196 -23.14 -23.86 17.69
N ARG A 197 -23.79 -24.66 16.86
CA ARG A 197 -24.89 -24.23 15.96
C ARG A 197 -26.16 -23.75 16.67
N ARG A 198 -26.30 -24.02 17.98
CA ARG A 198 -27.38 -23.51 18.84
C ARG A 198 -26.96 -22.30 19.68
N GLY A 199 -25.70 -21.86 19.57
CA GLY A 199 -25.13 -20.77 20.35
C GLY A 199 -24.76 -21.13 21.79
N LEU A 200 -24.71 -22.42 22.17
CA LEU A 200 -24.26 -22.85 23.50
C LEU A 200 -22.73 -22.79 23.63
N ILE A 201 -22.03 -23.06 22.54
CA ILE A 201 -20.58 -22.91 22.39
C ILE A 201 -20.33 -21.69 21.51
N PRO A 202 -19.39 -20.79 21.86
CA PRO A 202 -19.04 -19.67 21.01
C PRO A 202 -18.60 -20.14 19.61
N PRO A 203 -19.04 -19.46 18.53
CA PRO A 203 -18.82 -19.91 17.16
C PRO A 203 -17.34 -19.89 16.73
N GLU A 204 -16.48 -19.22 17.49
CA GLU A 204 -15.04 -19.13 17.23
C GLU A 204 -14.25 -20.38 17.66
N VAL A 205 -14.82 -21.22 18.54
CA VAL A 205 -14.17 -22.44 19.00
C VAL A 205 -14.18 -23.47 17.88
N SER A 206 -13.00 -23.97 17.51
CA SER A 206 -12.86 -24.98 16.45
C SER A 206 -12.78 -26.38 17.05
N ILE A 207 -13.26 -27.37 16.30
CA ILE A 207 -13.11 -28.78 16.63
C ILE A 207 -12.70 -29.56 15.38
N ARG A 208 -11.66 -30.38 15.49
CA ARG A 208 -11.17 -31.28 14.44
C ARG A 208 -11.11 -32.70 14.97
N HIS A 209 -11.56 -33.67 14.18
CA HIS A 209 -11.41 -35.09 14.48
C HIS A 209 -10.40 -35.73 13.54
N ASP A 210 -9.31 -36.24 14.08
CA ASP A 210 -8.37 -37.09 13.39
C ASP A 210 -8.74 -38.56 13.62
N THR A 211 -9.51 -39.11 12.68
CA THR A 211 -10.00 -40.49 12.75
C THR A 211 -8.88 -41.54 12.63
N GLU A 212 -7.74 -41.21 12.01
CA GLU A 212 -6.63 -42.15 11.86
C GLU A 212 -5.85 -42.30 13.16
N ASN A 213 -5.59 -41.19 13.84
CA ASN A 213 -4.83 -41.16 15.09
C ASN A 213 -5.69 -41.31 16.35
N ARG A 214 -7.03 -41.25 16.21
CA ARG A 214 -8.01 -41.24 17.32
C ARG A 214 -7.82 -40.05 18.25
N ASP A 215 -7.61 -38.89 17.67
CA ASP A 215 -7.38 -37.63 18.39
C ASP A 215 -8.41 -36.57 17.98
N ILE A 216 -8.94 -35.85 18.96
CA ILE A 216 -9.86 -34.72 18.77
C ILE A 216 -9.16 -33.47 19.27
N PHE A 217 -9.02 -32.48 18.40
CA PHE A 217 -8.38 -31.21 18.74
C PHE A 217 -9.42 -30.11 18.85
N ILE A 218 -9.49 -29.46 20.01
CA ILE A 218 -10.33 -28.30 20.29
C ILE A 218 -9.43 -27.10 20.56
N ASN A 219 -9.65 -26.01 19.81
CA ASN A 219 -8.91 -24.77 20.02
C ASN A 219 -9.84 -23.63 20.42
N THR A 220 -9.50 -22.99 21.54
CA THR A 220 -10.16 -21.78 22.09
C THR A 220 -9.23 -20.56 22.03
N ASP A 221 -8.05 -20.73 21.45
CA ASP A 221 -7.01 -19.71 21.41
C ASP A 221 -7.32 -18.57 20.42
N LYS A 222 -6.75 -17.40 20.74
CA LYS A 222 -6.89 -16.17 19.94
C LYS A 222 -5.93 -16.14 18.74
N GLY A 223 -6.33 -15.39 17.71
CA GLY A 223 -5.49 -15.11 16.54
C GLY A 223 -5.60 -16.13 15.41
N ARG A 224 -6.56 -17.05 15.45
CA ARG A 224 -6.90 -17.92 14.31
C ARG A 224 -7.70 -17.10 13.30
N ILE A 225 -7.40 -17.25 12.00
CA ILE A 225 -8.25 -16.63 10.98
C ILE A 225 -9.37 -17.60 10.63
N LEU A 226 -10.59 -17.13 10.84
CA LEU A 226 -11.83 -17.84 10.55
C LEU A 226 -12.37 -17.35 9.20
N ARG A 227 -12.94 -18.27 8.43
CA ARG A 227 -13.73 -17.94 7.23
C ARG A 227 -15.14 -18.49 7.34
N PRO A 228 -16.16 -17.84 6.76
CA PRO A 228 -17.53 -18.27 6.91
C PRO A 228 -17.91 -19.24 5.78
N LEU A 229 -18.60 -20.32 6.13
CA LEU A 229 -19.09 -21.31 5.18
C LEU A 229 -20.58 -21.58 5.39
N LEU A 230 -21.29 -21.93 4.31
CA LEU A 230 -22.68 -22.37 4.38
C LEU A 230 -22.73 -23.82 4.85
N ILE A 231 -23.56 -24.11 5.84
CA ILE A 231 -23.73 -25.48 6.35
C ILE A 231 -24.66 -26.25 5.43
N LEU A 232 -24.23 -27.45 5.03
CA LEU A 232 -25.08 -28.44 4.37
C LEU A 232 -25.60 -29.43 5.43
N HIS A 233 -26.89 -29.71 5.40
CA HIS A 233 -27.57 -30.67 6.26
C HIS A 233 -28.39 -31.62 5.39
N ASP A 234 -28.15 -32.92 5.50
CA ASP A 234 -28.77 -33.96 4.65
C ASP A 234 -28.70 -33.63 3.15
N GLY A 235 -27.53 -33.18 2.70
CA GLY A 235 -27.27 -32.84 1.30
C GLY A 235 -28.01 -31.60 0.80
N ALA A 236 -28.49 -30.70 1.68
CA ALA A 236 -29.09 -29.42 1.28
C ALA A 236 -28.57 -28.26 2.13
N PRO A 237 -28.42 -27.04 1.56
CA PRO A 237 -28.03 -25.87 2.34
C PRO A 237 -29.12 -25.50 3.34
N ARG A 238 -28.72 -25.18 4.58
CA ARG A 238 -29.65 -24.64 5.58
C ARG A 238 -30.12 -23.23 5.25
N LEU A 239 -29.41 -22.54 4.37
CA LEU A 239 -29.83 -21.25 3.84
C LEU A 239 -31.02 -21.46 2.89
N THR A 240 -32.11 -20.73 3.13
CA THR A 240 -33.33 -20.77 2.32
C THR A 240 -33.58 -19.39 1.70
N GLN A 241 -34.47 -19.34 0.71
CA GLN A 241 -34.88 -18.07 0.11
C GLN A 241 -35.52 -17.11 1.12
N GLY A 242 -36.28 -17.63 2.09
CA GLY A 242 -36.88 -16.82 3.16
C GLY A 242 -35.82 -16.11 4.02
N HIS A 243 -34.71 -16.79 4.36
CA HIS A 243 -33.60 -16.15 5.07
C HIS A 243 -32.95 -15.02 4.25
N LEU A 244 -32.86 -15.17 2.93
CA LEU A 244 -32.34 -14.13 2.05
C LEU A 244 -33.27 -12.90 1.99
N GLU A 245 -34.59 -13.12 2.01
CA GLU A 245 -35.59 -12.05 2.07
C GLU A 245 -35.54 -11.31 3.42
N GLU A 246 -35.45 -12.04 4.53
CA GLU A 246 -35.25 -11.45 5.88
C GLU A 246 -33.98 -10.59 5.95
N LEU A 247 -32.87 -11.06 5.36
CA LEU A 247 -31.62 -10.29 5.27
C LEU A 247 -31.77 -9.02 4.43
N ARG A 248 -32.52 -9.08 3.32
CA ARG A 248 -32.80 -7.92 2.45
C ARG A 248 -33.67 -6.89 3.15
N ASN A 249 -34.64 -7.34 3.96
CA ASN A 249 -35.50 -6.47 4.75
C ASN A 249 -34.82 -5.91 6.01
N GLY A 250 -33.67 -6.48 6.40
CA GLY A 250 -32.93 -6.10 7.60
C GLY A 250 -33.53 -6.66 8.90
N GLU A 251 -34.35 -7.71 8.81
CA GLU A 251 -34.97 -8.38 9.96
C GLU A 251 -33.99 -9.32 10.68
N THR A 252 -33.07 -9.92 9.93
CA THR A 252 -32.04 -10.84 10.41
C THR A 252 -30.66 -10.27 10.07
N THR A 253 -29.69 -10.38 10.99
CA THR A 253 -28.30 -9.96 10.77
C THR A 253 -27.39 -11.16 10.47
N PHE A 254 -26.15 -10.89 10.02
CA PHE A 254 -25.16 -11.97 9.81
C PHE A 254 -24.86 -12.75 11.10
N ALA A 255 -24.83 -12.07 12.26
CA ALA A 255 -24.63 -12.71 13.56
C ALA A 255 -25.78 -13.65 13.94
N ASP A 256 -27.00 -13.32 13.53
CA ASP A 256 -28.17 -14.18 13.75
C ASP A 256 -28.09 -15.46 12.89
N LEU A 257 -27.52 -15.39 11.67
CA LEU A 257 -27.30 -16.59 10.83
C LEU A 257 -26.30 -17.56 11.45
N LEU A 258 -25.28 -17.04 12.16
CA LEU A 258 -24.33 -17.86 12.92
C LEU A 258 -25.05 -18.54 14.10
N THR A 259 -25.81 -17.76 14.88
CA THR A 259 -26.54 -18.26 16.05
C THR A 259 -27.63 -19.27 15.68
N LYS A 260 -28.28 -19.11 14.51
CA LYS A 260 -29.26 -20.05 13.95
C LYS A 260 -28.60 -21.30 13.32
N GLY A 261 -27.27 -21.36 13.25
CA GLY A 261 -26.54 -22.48 12.65
C GLY A 261 -26.84 -22.67 11.16
N ILE A 262 -26.89 -21.56 10.42
CA ILE A 262 -26.99 -21.51 8.96
C ILE A 262 -25.60 -21.35 8.33
N ILE A 263 -24.76 -20.53 8.98
CA ILE A 263 -23.38 -20.25 8.60
C ILE A 263 -22.48 -20.71 9.75
N GLU A 264 -21.29 -21.20 9.42
CA GLU A 264 -20.30 -21.64 10.40
C GLU A 264 -18.96 -20.95 10.14
N TRP A 265 -18.32 -20.47 11.21
CA TRP A 265 -16.93 -20.01 11.14
C TRP A 265 -16.00 -21.22 11.19
N VAL A 266 -15.09 -21.31 10.23
CA VAL A 266 -14.18 -22.44 10.09
C VAL A 266 -12.73 -21.95 10.03
N ASP A 267 -11.90 -22.51 10.90
CA ASP A 267 -10.47 -22.22 10.92
C ASP A 267 -9.68 -23.18 10.00
N ALA A 268 -8.36 -23.01 9.93
CA ALA A 268 -7.52 -23.81 9.03
C ALA A 268 -7.27 -25.25 9.53
N GLU A 269 -7.60 -25.57 10.78
CA GLU A 269 -7.41 -26.91 11.34
C GLU A 269 -8.68 -27.73 11.18
N GLU A 270 -9.84 -27.15 11.51
CA GLU A 270 -11.15 -27.74 11.30
C GLU A 270 -11.40 -28.05 9.81
N GLU A 271 -10.88 -27.23 8.89
CA GLU A 271 -11.00 -27.48 7.44
C GLU A 271 -10.43 -28.83 6.98
N GLU A 272 -9.47 -29.42 7.69
CA GLU A 272 -8.89 -30.73 7.35
C GLU A 272 -9.90 -31.89 7.53
N ASP A 273 -10.96 -31.68 8.32
CA ASP A 273 -12.05 -32.65 8.57
C ASP A 273 -13.33 -32.30 7.77
N LEU A 274 -13.28 -31.32 6.85
CA LEU A 274 -14.46 -30.88 6.10
C LEU A 274 -14.34 -31.18 4.60
N PHE A 275 -15.47 -31.58 4.02
CA PHE A 275 -15.60 -31.69 2.57
C PHE A 275 -16.48 -30.55 2.03
N ILE A 276 -15.84 -29.58 1.40
CA ILE A 276 -16.44 -28.28 1.07
C ILE A 276 -16.64 -28.16 -0.45
N ALA A 277 -17.88 -27.90 -0.87
CA ALA A 277 -18.19 -27.61 -2.26
C ALA A 277 -17.75 -26.17 -2.59
N SER A 278 -16.99 -26.00 -3.69
CA SER A 278 -16.47 -24.68 -4.11
C SER A 278 -17.56 -23.72 -4.59
N ARG A 279 -18.70 -24.25 -5.05
CA ARG A 279 -19.88 -23.52 -5.50
C ARG A 279 -21.09 -24.45 -5.47
N PRO A 280 -22.32 -23.95 -5.42
CA PRO A 280 -23.51 -24.80 -5.42
C PRO A 280 -23.78 -25.46 -6.77
N PHE A 281 -23.53 -24.77 -7.89
CA PHE A 281 -23.76 -25.26 -9.26
C PHE A 281 -22.95 -24.47 -10.30
N HIS A 282 -22.81 -25.03 -11.49
CA HIS A 282 -22.21 -24.35 -12.66
C HIS A 282 -23.28 -23.71 -13.54
N LEU A 283 -23.34 -22.38 -13.56
CA LEU A 283 -24.27 -21.67 -14.44
C LEU A 283 -23.85 -21.84 -15.92
N PRO A 284 -24.72 -22.37 -16.80
CA PRO A 284 -24.41 -22.50 -18.22
C PRO A 284 -24.33 -21.12 -18.89
N GLU A 285 -23.52 -20.98 -19.95
CA GLU A 285 -23.40 -19.72 -20.67
C GLU A 285 -24.70 -19.31 -21.38
N LYS A 286 -25.46 -20.31 -21.83
CA LYS A 286 -26.73 -20.16 -22.53
C LYS A 286 -27.80 -21.05 -21.91
N VAL A 287 -29.06 -20.66 -22.08
CA VAL A 287 -30.21 -21.49 -21.68
C VAL A 287 -30.11 -22.85 -22.39
N PRO A 288 -30.17 -23.97 -21.65
CA PRO A 288 -30.10 -25.31 -22.21
C PRO A 288 -31.16 -25.59 -23.30
N GLU A 289 -30.84 -26.51 -24.21
CA GLU A 289 -31.80 -27.01 -25.20
C GLU A 289 -32.94 -27.75 -24.51
N GLY A 290 -34.19 -27.45 -24.90
CA GLY A 290 -35.40 -28.05 -24.30
C GLY A 290 -36.14 -27.15 -23.29
N SER A 291 -35.55 -26.01 -22.90
CA SER A 291 -36.19 -24.99 -22.06
C SER A 291 -36.73 -23.82 -22.90
N ASP A 292 -37.67 -23.05 -22.34
CA ASP A 292 -38.15 -21.82 -22.95
C ASP A 292 -37.00 -20.86 -23.23
N HIS A 293 -36.98 -20.27 -24.43
CA HIS A 293 -35.92 -19.36 -24.88
C HIS A 293 -34.51 -19.98 -24.90
N ALA A 294 -34.40 -21.26 -25.24
CA ALA A 294 -33.13 -21.96 -25.45
C ALA A 294 -32.11 -21.17 -26.32
N GLY A 295 -30.83 -21.30 -25.99
CA GLY A 295 -29.73 -20.65 -26.71
C GLY A 295 -29.49 -19.18 -26.35
N ARG A 296 -30.29 -18.59 -25.45
CA ARG A 296 -30.10 -17.21 -24.98
C ARG A 296 -29.02 -17.12 -23.90
N PRO A 297 -28.20 -16.07 -23.89
CA PRO A 297 -27.16 -15.91 -22.87
C PRO A 297 -27.78 -15.71 -21.48
N VAL A 298 -27.19 -16.35 -20.48
CA VAL A 298 -27.60 -16.25 -19.07
C VAL A 298 -26.55 -15.48 -18.27
N THR A 299 -27.02 -14.60 -17.39
CA THR A 299 -26.17 -13.76 -16.53
C THR A 299 -26.49 -14.00 -15.07
N SER A 300 -25.46 -14.14 -14.22
CA SER A 300 -25.61 -14.47 -12.79
C SER A 300 -26.49 -13.51 -11.99
N GLU A 301 -26.59 -12.23 -12.39
CA GLU A 301 -27.42 -11.23 -11.71
C GLU A 301 -28.93 -11.46 -11.89
N ASN A 302 -29.32 -12.16 -12.96
CA ASN A 302 -30.71 -12.32 -13.38
C ASN A 302 -31.25 -13.72 -13.08
N VAL A 303 -30.55 -14.48 -12.25
CA VAL A 303 -30.88 -15.87 -11.92
C VAL A 303 -31.37 -15.96 -10.48
N GLU A 304 -32.54 -16.56 -10.32
CA GLU A 304 -33.13 -16.90 -9.03
C GLU A 304 -33.14 -18.42 -8.87
N TRP A 305 -32.70 -18.91 -7.71
CA TRP A 305 -32.69 -20.34 -7.38
C TRP A 305 -33.94 -20.66 -6.55
N SER A 306 -34.92 -21.31 -7.15
CA SER A 306 -36.26 -21.46 -6.57
C SER A 306 -36.36 -22.56 -5.52
N ASN A 307 -35.63 -23.67 -5.67
CA ASN A 307 -35.63 -24.80 -4.74
C ASN A 307 -34.45 -24.78 -3.75
N MET A 308 -33.94 -23.60 -3.40
CA MET A 308 -32.85 -23.46 -2.44
C MET A 308 -33.25 -24.00 -1.06
N GLY A 309 -32.45 -24.93 -0.53
CA GLY A 309 -32.67 -25.56 0.78
C GLY A 309 -33.65 -26.74 0.75
N GLN A 310 -34.07 -27.20 -0.43
CA GLN A 310 -34.86 -28.43 -0.55
C GLN A 310 -33.99 -29.67 -0.30
N VAL A 311 -34.39 -30.49 0.68
CA VAL A 311 -33.70 -31.74 1.04
C VAL A 311 -33.78 -32.76 -0.11
N ASN A 312 -32.69 -33.51 -0.36
CA ASN A 312 -32.56 -34.52 -1.42
C ASN A 312 -32.75 -34.00 -2.86
N ALA A 313 -32.55 -32.71 -3.11
CA ALA A 313 -32.49 -32.20 -4.48
C ALA A 313 -31.19 -32.64 -5.16
N SER A 314 -31.28 -33.16 -6.39
CA SER A 314 -30.11 -33.46 -7.22
C SER A 314 -29.77 -32.34 -8.21
N SER A 315 -30.73 -31.44 -8.46
CA SER A 315 -30.59 -30.29 -9.35
C SER A 315 -31.12 -29.01 -8.71
N ALA A 316 -30.47 -27.89 -9.03
CA ALA A 316 -30.96 -26.55 -8.80
C ALA A 316 -31.92 -26.15 -9.92
N SER A 317 -33.16 -25.88 -9.57
CA SER A 317 -34.14 -25.26 -10.45
C SER A 317 -33.89 -23.76 -10.50
N LEU A 318 -33.43 -23.27 -11.65
CA LEU A 318 -33.05 -21.89 -11.86
C LEU A 318 -34.08 -21.19 -12.74
N THR A 319 -34.48 -19.99 -12.33
CA THR A 319 -35.30 -19.08 -13.12
C THR A 319 -34.45 -17.89 -13.54
N ALA A 320 -34.16 -17.78 -14.83
CA ALA A 320 -33.31 -16.74 -15.40
C ALA A 320 -34.14 -15.73 -16.20
N LYS A 321 -33.95 -14.43 -15.95
CA LYS A 321 -34.44 -13.38 -16.85
C LYS A 321 -33.48 -13.25 -18.03
N VAL A 322 -33.97 -13.52 -19.23
CA VAL A 322 -33.21 -13.51 -20.48
C VAL A 322 -33.74 -12.45 -21.42
N ARG A 323 -32.86 -11.92 -22.26
CA ARG A 323 -33.25 -10.87 -23.21
C ARG A 323 -33.65 -11.47 -24.55
N LEU A 324 -34.82 -11.07 -25.05
CA LEU A 324 -35.41 -11.53 -26.29
C LEU A 324 -34.85 -10.73 -27.50
N PRO A 325 -35.00 -11.25 -28.74
CA PRO A 325 -34.55 -10.56 -29.96
C PRO A 325 -35.14 -9.16 -30.15
N ASN A 326 -36.38 -8.96 -29.72
CA ASN A 326 -37.07 -7.67 -29.76
C ASN A 326 -36.57 -6.70 -28.68
N GLY A 327 -35.62 -7.11 -27.83
CA GLY A 327 -35.04 -6.30 -26.76
C GLY A 327 -35.77 -6.39 -25.42
N GLU A 328 -36.93 -7.04 -25.36
CA GLU A 328 -37.73 -7.25 -24.14
C GLU A 328 -37.16 -8.35 -23.24
N TRP A 329 -37.63 -8.42 -22.00
CA TRP A 329 -37.23 -9.43 -21.04
C TRP A 329 -38.23 -10.60 -21.05
N GLY A 330 -37.72 -11.81 -21.21
CA GLY A 330 -38.43 -13.07 -20.99
C GLY A 330 -37.87 -13.81 -19.79
N THR A 331 -38.59 -14.84 -19.34
CA THR A 331 -38.18 -15.70 -18.22
C THR A 331 -37.97 -17.11 -18.75
N ALA A 332 -36.82 -17.70 -18.47
CA ALA A 332 -36.50 -19.08 -18.80
C ALA A 332 -36.26 -19.87 -17.51
N THR A 333 -36.89 -21.04 -17.40
CA THR A 333 -36.69 -21.96 -16.27
C THR A 333 -35.98 -23.21 -16.76
N PHE A 334 -34.92 -23.60 -16.06
CA PHE A 334 -34.12 -24.78 -16.38
C PHE A 334 -33.43 -25.34 -15.14
N ASP A 335 -33.12 -26.63 -15.17
CA ASP A 335 -32.45 -27.34 -14.10
C ASP A 335 -30.95 -27.49 -14.37
N VAL A 336 -30.14 -27.33 -13.33
CA VAL A 336 -28.67 -27.51 -13.37
C VAL A 336 -28.27 -28.49 -12.26
N PRO A 337 -27.36 -29.44 -12.51
CA PRO A 337 -26.88 -30.35 -11.47
C PRO A 337 -26.21 -29.59 -10.31
N LEU A 338 -26.45 -30.05 -9.08
CA LEU A 338 -25.76 -29.54 -7.89
C LEU A 338 -24.36 -30.15 -7.78
N GLU A 339 -23.41 -29.36 -7.30
CA GLU A 339 -21.99 -29.77 -7.13
C GLU A 339 -21.70 -30.35 -5.75
N TYR A 340 -22.69 -30.39 -4.86
CA TYR A 340 -22.59 -31.05 -3.57
C TYR A 340 -23.46 -32.31 -3.51
N THR A 341 -22.99 -33.27 -2.73
CA THR A 341 -23.65 -34.55 -2.43
C THR A 341 -23.93 -34.63 -0.93
N ASN A 342 -24.57 -35.72 -0.49
CA ASN A 342 -24.75 -35.99 0.95
C ASN A 342 -23.43 -36.13 1.73
N ASP A 343 -22.31 -36.36 1.04
CA ASP A 343 -20.99 -36.46 1.66
C ASP A 343 -20.37 -35.08 1.97
N HIS A 344 -20.86 -34.02 1.32
CA HIS A 344 -20.35 -32.67 1.54
C HIS A 344 -20.90 -32.09 2.83
N THR A 345 -20.02 -31.47 3.61
CA THR A 345 -20.38 -30.87 4.90
C THR A 345 -20.76 -29.39 4.76
N HIS A 346 -20.11 -28.69 3.83
CA HIS A 346 -20.28 -27.25 3.63
C HIS A 346 -20.25 -26.85 2.15
N CYS A 347 -20.71 -25.63 1.87
CA CYS A 347 -20.55 -24.97 0.59
C CYS A 347 -19.93 -23.57 0.79
N GLU A 348 -19.04 -23.18 -0.11
CA GLU A 348 -18.50 -21.81 -0.17
C GLU A 348 -19.64 -20.80 -0.44
N ILE A 349 -19.59 -19.64 0.21
CA ILE A 349 -20.60 -18.59 0.01
C ILE A 349 -20.47 -17.99 -1.39
N ASP A 350 -19.25 -17.56 -1.75
CA ASP A 350 -18.91 -17.09 -3.08
C ASP A 350 -17.39 -17.22 -3.28
N PRO A 351 -16.92 -17.87 -4.36
CA PRO A 351 -15.49 -18.01 -4.65
C PRO A 351 -14.73 -16.68 -4.67
N GLN A 352 -15.36 -15.55 -5.05
CA GLN A 352 -14.70 -14.25 -5.08
C GLN A 352 -14.13 -13.85 -3.70
N LEU A 353 -14.73 -14.33 -2.59
CA LEU A 353 -14.34 -13.95 -1.23
C LEU A 353 -12.90 -14.32 -0.88
N MET A 354 -12.26 -15.25 -1.62
CA MET A 354 -10.83 -15.55 -1.50
C MET A 354 -9.93 -14.36 -1.82
N LEU A 355 -10.42 -13.40 -2.61
CA LEU A 355 -9.65 -12.24 -3.05
C LEU A 355 -9.57 -11.19 -1.95
N GLY A 356 -8.52 -10.38 -2.02
CA GLY A 356 -8.34 -9.20 -1.16
C GLY A 356 -9.18 -8.02 -1.64
N VAL A 357 -9.19 -6.97 -0.83
CA VAL A 357 -9.94 -5.73 -1.10
C VAL A 357 -9.48 -5.07 -2.40
N CYS A 358 -8.19 -5.11 -2.76
CA CYS A 358 -7.73 -4.54 -4.03
C CYS A 358 -7.88 -5.50 -5.22
N ALA A 359 -7.66 -6.80 -5.00
CA ALA A 359 -7.74 -7.81 -6.06
C ALA A 359 -9.17 -7.95 -6.62
N SER A 360 -10.16 -7.89 -5.75
CA SER A 360 -11.58 -8.00 -6.10
C SER A 360 -12.14 -6.83 -6.93
N LEU A 361 -11.40 -5.74 -7.10
CA LEU A 361 -11.81 -4.62 -7.97
C LEU A 361 -11.39 -4.80 -9.43
N ILE A 362 -10.53 -5.78 -9.72
CA ILE A 362 -10.10 -6.11 -11.06
C ILE A 362 -11.24 -6.92 -11.70
N PRO A 363 -11.82 -6.52 -12.84
CA PRO A 363 -12.83 -7.31 -13.51
C PRO A 363 -12.21 -8.54 -14.16
N TYR A 364 -12.98 -9.63 -14.20
CA TYR A 364 -12.59 -10.88 -14.85
C TYR A 364 -11.16 -11.34 -14.51
N PRO A 365 -10.73 -11.31 -13.22
CA PRO A 365 -9.35 -11.62 -12.86
C PRO A 365 -8.93 -13.05 -13.25
N GLU A 366 -9.89 -13.98 -13.35
CA GLU A 366 -9.71 -15.36 -13.81
C GLU A 366 -9.26 -15.47 -15.28
N HIS A 367 -9.50 -14.43 -16.09
CA HIS A 367 -9.10 -14.36 -17.50
C HIS A 367 -7.73 -13.67 -17.71
N ASN A 368 -7.00 -13.38 -16.63
CA ASN A 368 -5.66 -12.80 -16.67
C ASN A 368 -4.61 -13.79 -16.18
N SER A 369 -3.37 -13.57 -16.61
CA SER A 369 -2.22 -14.21 -15.95
C SER A 369 -2.06 -13.70 -14.52
N THR A 370 -1.78 -14.60 -13.57
CA THR A 370 -1.65 -14.30 -12.14
C THR A 370 -0.73 -13.11 -11.82
N PRO A 371 0.46 -12.95 -12.45
CA PRO A 371 1.33 -11.80 -12.19
C PRO A 371 0.68 -10.45 -12.56
N ARG A 372 -0.22 -10.43 -13.55
CA ARG A 372 -0.94 -9.22 -13.97
C ARG A 372 -2.02 -8.83 -12.99
N VAL A 373 -2.69 -9.81 -12.38
CA VAL A 373 -3.63 -9.56 -11.28
C VAL A 373 -2.88 -8.93 -10.10
N THR A 374 -1.73 -9.49 -9.70
CA THR A 374 -0.87 -8.92 -8.64
C THR A 374 -0.41 -7.50 -8.97
N GLY A 375 0.09 -7.27 -10.19
CA GLY A 375 0.47 -5.93 -10.67
C GLY A 375 -0.70 -4.95 -10.65
N GLY A 376 -1.89 -5.39 -11.06
CA GLY A 376 -3.13 -4.61 -10.99
C GLY A 376 -3.46 -4.17 -9.56
N THR A 377 -3.35 -5.07 -8.57
CA THR A 377 -3.59 -4.71 -7.16
C THR A 377 -2.64 -3.62 -6.66
N ALA A 378 -1.37 -3.67 -7.05
CA ALA A 378 -0.38 -2.67 -6.69
C ALA A 378 -0.66 -1.31 -7.35
N MET A 379 -1.17 -1.31 -8.59
CA MET A 379 -1.54 -0.10 -9.32
C MET A 379 -2.79 0.56 -8.73
N VAL A 380 -3.78 -0.23 -8.31
CA VAL A 380 -4.98 0.29 -7.64
C VAL A 380 -4.60 1.06 -6.35
N LYS A 381 -3.62 0.58 -5.58
CA LYS A 381 -3.11 1.30 -4.39
C LYS A 381 -2.42 2.63 -4.72
N GLN A 382 -1.78 2.69 -5.89
CA GLN A 382 -1.07 3.88 -6.39
C GLN A 382 -1.97 4.85 -7.18
N SER A 383 -3.21 4.45 -7.46
CA SER A 383 -4.16 5.23 -8.25
C SER A 383 -4.52 6.55 -7.56
N LEU A 384 -4.99 7.51 -8.34
CA LEU A 384 -5.52 8.77 -7.83
C LEU A 384 -7.04 8.70 -7.77
N GLY A 385 -7.61 9.22 -6.69
CA GLY A 385 -9.04 9.31 -6.47
C GLY A 385 -9.35 10.36 -5.42
N LEU A 386 -10.45 10.16 -4.69
CA LEU A 386 -10.80 10.95 -3.51
C LEU A 386 -10.46 10.16 -2.24
N PRO A 387 -9.37 10.48 -1.53
CA PRO A 387 -8.95 9.69 -0.35
C PRO A 387 -9.89 9.84 0.85
N SER A 388 -10.41 11.05 1.09
CA SER A 388 -11.40 11.32 2.14
C SER A 388 -12.29 12.50 1.75
N ALA A 389 -13.55 12.50 2.18
CA ALA A 389 -14.48 13.60 1.91
C ALA A 389 -14.03 14.92 2.57
N ASN A 390 -13.42 14.83 3.75
CA ASN A 390 -12.96 15.99 4.53
C ASN A 390 -11.52 16.43 4.21
N TYR A 391 -10.95 16.05 3.05
CA TYR A 391 -9.55 16.33 2.72
C TYR A 391 -9.20 17.83 2.79
N ARG A 392 -10.17 18.71 2.53
CA ARG A 392 -9.99 20.18 2.58
C ARG A 392 -9.69 20.71 3.99
N LEU A 393 -10.19 20.02 5.02
CA LEU A 393 -10.00 20.41 6.41
C LEU A 393 -8.76 19.76 7.04
N ARG A 394 -8.13 18.80 6.34
CA ARG A 394 -7.08 17.95 6.90
C ARG A 394 -5.69 18.35 6.36
N PRO A 395 -4.76 18.81 7.21
CA PRO A 395 -3.40 19.14 6.80
C PRO A 395 -2.51 17.89 6.70
N ASP A 396 -2.74 17.05 5.69
CA ASP A 396 -1.84 15.92 5.40
C ASP A 396 -0.52 16.37 4.80
N THR A 397 0.56 15.64 5.09
CA THR A 397 1.89 15.96 4.54
C THR A 397 1.91 15.97 3.01
N ARG A 398 1.21 15.03 2.38
CA ARG A 398 1.02 14.93 0.93
C ARG A 398 -0.37 14.39 0.67
N ALA A 399 -1.11 15.02 -0.25
CA ALA A 399 -2.37 14.48 -0.76
C ALA A 399 -2.41 14.65 -2.28
N HIS A 400 -2.88 13.62 -2.97
CA HIS A 400 -3.14 13.65 -4.40
C HIS A 400 -4.65 13.48 -4.60
N ILE A 401 -5.28 14.40 -5.31
CA ILE A 401 -6.74 14.44 -5.45
C ILE A 401 -7.07 14.49 -6.94
N LEU A 402 -7.80 13.50 -7.43
CA LEU A 402 -8.31 13.51 -8.81
C LEU A 402 -9.50 14.48 -8.91
N HIS A 403 -9.57 15.29 -9.98
CA HIS A 403 -10.61 16.32 -10.11
C HIS A 403 -12.00 15.71 -10.41
N TYR A 404 -12.07 14.79 -11.35
CA TYR A 404 -13.33 14.20 -11.82
C TYR A 404 -13.26 12.66 -11.80
N PRO A 405 -13.36 12.03 -10.62
CA PRO A 405 -13.39 10.57 -10.53
C PRO A 405 -14.71 10.00 -11.10
N HIS A 406 -14.65 8.95 -11.92
CA HIS A 406 -15.85 8.32 -12.50
C HIS A 406 -16.13 6.97 -11.83
N ARG A 407 -17.40 6.55 -11.78
CA ARG A 407 -17.73 5.15 -11.50
C ARG A 407 -17.38 4.30 -12.71
N SER A 408 -16.78 3.14 -12.47
CA SER A 408 -16.47 2.21 -13.56
C SER A 408 -17.75 1.67 -14.20
N ILE A 409 -17.84 1.68 -15.53
CA ILE A 409 -18.96 1.09 -16.27
C ILE A 409 -18.98 -0.42 -16.08
N THR A 410 -17.82 -1.08 -16.20
CA THR A 410 -17.65 -2.49 -15.84
C THR A 410 -17.34 -2.59 -14.35
N LYS A 411 -18.36 -2.93 -13.56
CA LYS A 411 -18.31 -3.00 -12.09
C LYS A 411 -17.95 -4.40 -11.60
N THR A 412 -17.49 -4.49 -10.36
CA THR A 412 -17.52 -5.75 -9.58
C THR A 412 -18.38 -5.51 -8.35
N ASP A 413 -19.00 -6.55 -7.81
CA ASP A 413 -19.88 -6.41 -6.63
C ASP A 413 -19.09 -5.97 -5.38
N ALA A 414 -17.79 -6.30 -5.36
CA ALA A 414 -16.84 -5.79 -4.39
C ALA A 414 -16.75 -4.25 -4.35
N MET A 415 -17.01 -3.56 -5.47
CA MET A 415 -16.99 -2.09 -5.49
C MET A 415 -18.07 -1.47 -4.61
N GLY A 416 -19.23 -2.12 -4.54
CA GLY A 416 -20.33 -1.70 -3.68
C GLY A 416 -20.02 -1.99 -2.21
N THR A 417 -19.62 -3.22 -1.89
CA THR A 417 -19.36 -3.64 -0.50
C THR A 417 -18.16 -2.93 0.14
N THR A 418 -17.16 -2.57 -0.65
CA THR A 418 -15.98 -1.83 -0.15
C THR A 418 -16.16 -0.31 -0.15
N GLY A 419 -17.28 0.22 -0.66
CA GLY A 419 -17.53 1.67 -0.77
C GLY A 419 -16.70 2.37 -1.86
N PHE A 420 -16.12 1.62 -2.81
CA PHE A 420 -15.34 2.19 -3.91
C PHE A 420 -16.20 3.02 -4.87
N ASP A 421 -17.46 2.64 -5.09
CA ASP A 421 -18.38 3.38 -5.96
C ASP A 421 -18.71 4.80 -5.47
N GLU A 422 -18.60 5.04 -4.16
CA GLU A 422 -18.76 6.38 -3.58
C GLU A 422 -17.51 7.24 -3.75
N ARG A 423 -16.33 6.60 -3.83
CA ARG A 423 -15.02 7.27 -3.87
C ARG A 423 -14.09 6.60 -4.90
N PRO A 424 -14.44 6.64 -6.19
CA PRO A 424 -13.69 5.90 -7.18
C PRO A 424 -12.29 6.48 -7.41
N GLY A 425 -11.36 5.60 -7.80
CA GLY A 425 -9.98 5.93 -8.13
C GLY A 425 -9.66 5.70 -9.60
N GLY A 426 -10.10 6.61 -10.47
CA GLY A 426 -9.89 6.55 -11.92
C GLY A 426 -11.00 7.21 -12.74
N GLN A 427 -10.94 7.05 -14.06
CA GLN A 427 -11.92 7.53 -15.03
C GLN A 427 -12.16 6.47 -16.11
N ASN A 428 -13.33 6.50 -16.75
CA ASN A 428 -13.57 5.72 -17.97
C ASN A 428 -12.95 6.43 -19.17
N PHE A 429 -12.17 5.71 -19.98
CA PHE A 429 -11.49 6.21 -21.18
C PHE A 429 -12.02 5.48 -22.40
N ILE A 430 -12.13 6.19 -23.52
CA ILE A 430 -12.25 5.56 -24.84
C ILE A 430 -10.86 5.19 -25.33
N VAL A 431 -10.61 3.90 -25.53
CA VAL A 431 -9.30 3.36 -25.86
C VAL A 431 -9.35 2.67 -27.22
N ALA A 432 -8.38 2.98 -28.08
CA ALA A 432 -8.14 2.29 -29.35
C ALA A 432 -6.85 1.47 -29.28
N ILE A 433 -6.88 0.25 -29.81
CA ILE A 433 -5.71 -0.64 -29.86
C ILE A 433 -5.11 -0.61 -31.28
N MET A 434 -4.13 0.26 -31.49
CA MET A 434 -3.43 0.39 -32.78
C MET A 434 -2.01 0.94 -32.60
N SER A 435 -1.15 0.73 -33.59
CA SER A 435 0.19 1.33 -33.61
C SER A 435 0.13 2.65 -34.37
N LEU A 436 0.56 3.75 -33.74
CA LEU A 436 0.50 5.09 -34.33
C LEU A 436 1.86 5.78 -34.21
N HIS A 437 2.48 6.06 -35.36
CA HIS A 437 3.79 6.74 -35.53
C HIS A 437 4.95 6.28 -34.61
N GLY A 438 4.87 5.08 -34.02
CA GLY A 438 5.87 4.55 -33.09
C GLY A 438 5.89 5.17 -31.68
N TYR A 439 5.08 6.20 -31.39
CA TYR A 439 5.08 6.88 -30.07
C TYR A 439 4.38 6.07 -28.96
N ASN A 440 3.75 4.95 -29.30
CA ASN A 440 3.15 4.02 -28.34
C ASN A 440 3.89 2.67 -28.26
N MET A 441 5.15 2.60 -28.72
CA MET A 441 5.96 1.38 -28.59
C MET A 441 6.37 1.12 -27.13
N GLN A 442 6.62 -0.15 -26.78
CA GLN A 442 7.18 -0.58 -25.48
C GLN A 442 6.50 0.09 -24.26
N ASP A 443 5.17 -0.06 -24.17
CA ASP A 443 4.31 0.45 -23.08
C ASP A 443 4.11 1.96 -23.04
N ALA A 444 4.63 2.70 -24.03
CA ALA A 444 4.19 4.06 -24.22
C ALA A 444 2.72 4.09 -24.69
N VAL A 445 2.02 5.15 -24.32
CA VAL A 445 0.63 5.40 -24.73
C VAL A 445 0.53 6.78 -25.35
N ILE A 446 -0.31 6.92 -26.36
CA ILE A 446 -0.64 8.21 -26.96
C ILE A 446 -1.94 8.68 -26.33
N MET A 447 -2.00 9.95 -25.94
CA MET A 447 -3.17 10.53 -25.28
C MET A 447 -3.66 11.77 -26.03
N ASN A 448 -4.98 11.92 -26.10
CA ASN A 448 -5.63 13.05 -26.75
C ASN A 448 -5.46 14.34 -25.93
N ARG A 449 -4.82 15.36 -26.52
CA ARG A 449 -4.63 16.67 -25.87
C ARG A 449 -5.96 17.34 -25.56
N GLY A 450 -6.92 17.30 -26.48
CA GLY A 450 -8.23 17.92 -26.27
C GLY A 450 -8.99 17.30 -25.09
N SER A 451 -8.86 15.98 -24.88
CA SER A 451 -9.45 15.33 -23.70
C SER A 451 -8.76 15.79 -22.40
N VAL A 452 -7.43 15.92 -22.40
CA VAL A 452 -6.65 16.45 -21.26
C VAL A 452 -7.01 17.91 -20.94
N GLU A 453 -7.24 18.72 -21.97
CA GLU A 453 -7.69 20.11 -21.85
C GLU A 453 -9.08 20.23 -21.25
N ARG A 454 -9.96 19.28 -21.57
CA ARG A 454 -11.30 19.09 -20.96
C ARG A 454 -11.26 18.35 -19.61
N ALA A 455 -10.10 18.34 -18.96
CA ALA A 455 -9.86 17.82 -17.62
C ALA A 455 -9.74 16.30 -17.44
N LEU A 456 -9.57 15.53 -18.52
CA LEU A 456 -9.20 14.12 -18.42
C LEU A 456 -7.88 13.97 -17.65
N GLY A 457 -7.88 13.12 -16.63
CA GLY A 457 -6.72 12.81 -15.79
C GLY A 457 -6.20 13.95 -14.93
N ARG A 458 -6.82 15.15 -14.87
CA ARG A 458 -6.31 16.27 -14.06
C ARG A 458 -6.40 15.99 -12.55
N SER A 459 -5.37 16.43 -11.82
CA SER A 459 -5.28 16.23 -10.37
C SER A 459 -4.70 17.44 -9.66
N THR A 460 -4.97 17.55 -8.36
CA THR A 460 -4.33 18.50 -7.45
C THR A 460 -3.36 17.75 -6.55
N PHE A 461 -2.15 18.30 -6.39
CA PHE A 461 -1.19 17.87 -5.39
C PHE A 461 -1.11 18.89 -4.27
N ASN A 462 -1.49 18.48 -3.06
CA ASN A 462 -1.38 19.29 -1.85
C ASN A 462 -0.16 18.85 -1.06
N ARG A 463 0.62 19.82 -0.60
CA ARG A 463 1.75 19.60 0.29
C ARG A 463 1.66 20.50 1.51
N THR A 464 1.76 19.90 2.69
CA THR A 464 1.80 20.65 3.95
C THR A 464 3.24 20.87 4.40
N TYR A 465 3.53 22.12 4.79
CA TYR A 465 4.76 22.58 5.40
C TYR A 465 4.50 22.89 6.87
N ASN A 466 5.31 22.32 7.77
CA ASN A 466 5.16 22.51 9.21
C ASN A 466 6.30 23.40 9.73
N ALA A 467 5.98 24.58 10.24
CA ALA A 467 6.91 25.49 10.89
C ALA A 467 6.54 25.64 12.37
N GLU A 468 7.51 25.54 13.26
CA GLU A 468 7.29 25.64 14.70
C GLU A 468 8.24 26.68 15.31
N ARG A 469 7.74 27.43 16.28
CA ARG A 469 8.50 28.29 17.19
C ARG A 469 9.23 27.40 18.21
N LYS A 470 10.51 27.14 17.93
CA LYS A 470 11.33 26.28 18.80
C LYS A 470 11.94 27.07 19.93
N ARG A 471 12.02 26.43 21.08
CA ARG A 471 12.76 26.90 22.25
C ARG A 471 14.07 26.13 22.37
N PHE A 472 15.16 26.86 22.53
CA PHE A 472 16.49 26.27 22.71
C PHE A 472 16.87 26.17 24.19
N PRO A 473 17.79 25.25 24.55
CA PRO A 473 18.43 25.25 25.86
C PRO A 473 19.02 26.63 26.18
N GLY A 474 18.77 27.17 27.37
CA GLY A 474 19.14 28.55 27.72
C GLY A 474 18.01 29.58 27.54
N GLY A 475 16.81 29.15 27.15
CA GLY A 475 15.60 29.99 27.16
C GLY A 475 15.43 30.87 25.92
N GLN A 476 16.36 30.84 24.97
CA GLN A 476 16.24 31.54 23.69
C GLN A 476 15.16 30.91 22.81
N ILE A 477 14.49 31.73 22.01
CA ILE A 477 13.30 31.32 21.24
C ILE A 477 13.42 31.79 19.79
N GLU A 478 13.01 30.92 18.86
CA GLU A 478 12.80 31.29 17.46
C GLU A 478 11.45 31.98 17.30
N GLU A 479 11.41 33.11 16.60
CA GLU A 479 10.16 33.82 16.35
C GLU A 479 9.68 33.60 14.93
N ILE A 480 8.37 33.42 14.78
CA ILE A 480 7.69 33.41 13.48
C ILE A 480 7.17 34.83 13.27
N GLU A 481 7.90 35.57 12.46
CA GLU A 481 7.69 36.99 12.16
C GLU A 481 8.27 37.28 10.78
N LYS A 482 7.92 38.44 10.21
CA LYS A 482 8.55 38.92 8.98
C LYS A 482 10.00 39.33 9.27
N PRO A 483 11.03 38.69 8.68
CA PRO A 483 12.41 39.06 8.96
C PRO A 483 12.69 40.53 8.59
N GLY A 484 13.32 41.27 9.50
CA GLY A 484 13.65 42.69 9.28
C GLY A 484 12.56 43.69 9.67
N SER A 485 11.39 43.24 10.16
CA SER A 485 10.36 44.16 10.69
C SER A 485 10.57 44.54 12.16
N SER A 486 11.38 43.79 12.91
CA SER A 486 11.69 44.07 14.31
C SER A 486 12.86 45.06 14.45
N LEU A 487 12.93 45.78 15.58
CA LEU A 487 14.03 46.71 15.89
C LEU A 487 15.39 46.01 16.10
N GLN A 488 15.41 44.68 16.04
CA GLN A 488 16.60 43.86 16.25
C GLN A 488 17.33 43.63 14.92
N GLU A 489 18.65 43.71 14.95
CA GLU A 489 19.45 43.44 13.76
C GLU A 489 19.38 41.94 13.40
N VAL A 490 18.93 41.66 12.16
CA VAL A 490 18.83 40.30 11.62
C VAL A 490 19.92 40.09 10.56
N LYS A 491 20.87 39.20 10.84
CA LYS A 491 21.92 38.82 9.88
C LYS A 491 21.40 37.83 8.83
N GLY A 492 21.83 38.03 7.59
CA GLY A 492 21.52 37.14 6.46
C GLY A 492 20.15 37.36 5.83
N LEU A 493 19.59 38.57 5.94
CA LEU A 493 18.34 38.93 5.28
C LEU A 493 18.44 38.72 3.76
N LYS A 494 17.39 38.12 3.21
CA LYS A 494 17.14 38.05 1.77
C LYS A 494 16.69 39.41 1.21
N PRO A 495 16.69 39.59 -0.12
CA PRO A 495 16.13 40.78 -0.75
C PRO A 495 14.68 41.01 -0.30
N GLU A 496 14.29 42.28 -0.14
CA GLU A 496 12.96 42.66 0.36
C GLU A 496 11.80 42.06 -0.45
N ALA A 497 12.00 41.91 -1.78
CA ALA A 497 11.05 41.25 -2.67
C ALA A 497 10.66 39.83 -2.22
N SER A 498 11.57 39.09 -1.56
CA SER A 498 11.32 37.73 -1.07
C SER A 498 10.33 37.66 0.09
N TYR A 499 9.97 38.79 0.71
CA TYR A 499 9.06 38.85 1.86
C TYR A 499 7.80 39.67 1.58
N GLN A 500 7.60 40.16 0.35
CA GLN A 500 6.47 41.05 0.03
C GLN A 500 5.11 40.40 0.28
N HIS A 501 4.99 39.12 0.00
CA HIS A 501 3.77 38.34 0.21
C HIS A 501 3.56 37.85 1.65
N LEU A 502 4.48 38.16 2.58
CA LEU A 502 4.33 37.85 4.00
C LEU A 502 3.69 39.03 4.74
N GLU A 503 2.71 38.72 5.57
CA GLU A 503 2.10 39.65 6.52
C GLU A 503 3.02 39.88 7.74
N GLY A 504 2.63 40.79 8.63
CA GLY A 504 3.42 41.16 9.82
C GLY A 504 3.68 39.98 10.77
N ASP A 505 2.83 38.96 10.74
CA ASP A 505 2.95 37.75 11.54
C ASP A 505 3.89 36.69 10.93
N GLY A 506 4.54 37.00 9.80
CA GLY A 506 5.47 36.15 9.08
C GLY A 506 4.82 35.10 8.19
N LEU A 507 3.50 35.15 7.97
CA LEU A 507 2.75 34.16 7.20
C LEU A 507 2.29 34.69 5.84
N PRO A 508 2.10 33.80 4.85
CA PRO A 508 1.63 34.19 3.52
C PRO A 508 0.11 34.27 3.49
N VAL A 509 -0.42 35.18 2.67
CA VAL A 509 -1.87 35.26 2.40
C VAL A 509 -2.32 34.04 1.57
N PRO A 510 -3.45 33.39 1.88
CA PRO A 510 -4.04 32.37 1.02
C PRO A 510 -4.22 32.87 -0.42
N GLU A 511 -4.21 31.95 -1.38
CA GLU A 511 -4.23 32.21 -2.83
C GLU A 511 -2.96 32.88 -3.41
N THR A 512 -1.95 33.17 -2.59
CA THR A 512 -0.64 33.59 -3.09
C THR A 512 0.04 32.45 -3.85
N ASN A 513 0.45 32.71 -5.09
CA ASN A 513 1.25 31.77 -5.86
C ASN A 513 2.74 31.88 -5.48
N LEU A 514 3.35 30.77 -5.08
CA LEU A 514 4.74 30.69 -4.65
C LEU A 514 5.50 29.63 -5.45
N SER A 515 6.78 29.91 -5.69
CA SER A 515 7.70 29.06 -6.44
C SER A 515 8.87 28.60 -5.57
N GLY A 516 9.57 27.57 -6.03
CA GLY A 516 10.67 26.97 -5.28
C GLY A 516 11.80 27.97 -5.00
N GLY A 517 12.07 28.21 -3.71
CA GLY A 517 13.05 29.20 -3.24
C GLY A 517 12.42 30.41 -2.54
N ASP A 518 11.14 30.68 -2.81
CA ASP A 518 10.38 31.74 -2.15
C ASP A 518 10.17 31.42 -0.67
N VAL A 519 10.08 32.47 0.15
CA VAL A 519 9.91 32.34 1.59
C VAL A 519 8.47 31.96 1.90
N LEU A 520 8.23 30.78 2.43
CA LEU A 520 6.88 30.34 2.79
C LEU A 520 6.47 30.81 4.19
N VAL A 521 7.38 30.72 5.17
CA VAL A 521 7.13 31.17 6.55
C VAL A 521 8.35 31.96 7.02
N GLY A 522 8.16 33.24 7.29
CA GLY A 522 9.15 34.13 7.87
C GLY A 522 9.57 33.67 9.26
N LYS A 523 10.88 33.55 9.49
CA LYS A 523 11.40 33.07 10.77
C LYS A 523 12.73 33.71 11.11
N THR A 524 12.90 34.05 12.38
CA THR A 524 14.16 34.53 12.95
C THR A 524 14.60 33.58 14.06
N SER A 525 15.88 33.24 14.09
CA SER A 525 16.49 32.37 15.11
C SER A 525 17.59 33.12 15.88
N PRO A 526 17.81 32.79 17.15
CA PRO A 526 19.00 33.22 17.87
C PRO A 526 20.29 32.67 17.23
N PRO A 527 21.48 33.21 17.57
CA PRO A 527 22.75 32.76 17.03
C PRO A 527 23.06 31.32 17.51
N ARG A 528 23.60 30.49 16.60
CA ARG A 528 23.88 29.05 16.87
C ARG A 528 25.00 28.81 17.88
N PHE A 529 25.96 29.72 17.92
CA PHE A 529 27.08 29.68 18.84
C PHE A 529 26.98 30.95 19.66
N LEU A 530 26.81 30.79 20.97
CA LEU A 530 27.11 31.88 21.90
C LEU A 530 28.63 31.99 21.91
N GLU A 531 29.18 33.02 21.27
CA GLU A 531 30.54 33.41 21.61
C GLU A 531 30.51 33.83 23.08
N GLU A 532 31.37 33.22 23.91
CA GLU A 532 31.75 33.81 25.19
C GLU A 532 32.52 35.10 24.87
N SER A 533 31.80 36.17 24.57
CA SER A 533 32.39 37.49 24.48
C SER A 533 32.92 37.83 25.87
N GLY A 534 34.24 37.71 26.04
CA GLY A 534 34.92 38.15 27.23
C GLY A 534 34.58 39.62 27.49
N GLY A 535 33.90 39.90 28.61
CA GLY A 535 33.68 41.24 29.13
C GLY A 535 32.23 41.69 29.24
N GLY A 536 31.59 41.36 30.37
CA GLY A 536 30.87 42.33 31.20
C GLY A 536 29.85 43.30 30.59
N THR A 537 29.12 42.97 29.53
CA THR A 537 28.05 43.82 29.00
C THR A 537 26.78 43.03 28.70
N PHE A 538 25.84 43.06 29.66
CA PHE A 538 24.49 42.48 29.59
C PHE A 538 23.54 43.20 28.60
N LEU A 539 24.05 44.05 27.71
CA LEU A 539 23.26 45.03 26.93
C LEU A 539 23.60 45.10 25.43
N GLN A 540 24.32 44.13 24.86
CA GLN A 540 24.37 44.02 23.40
C GLN A 540 23.06 43.40 22.89
N ALA A 541 22.40 44.09 21.95
CA ALA A 541 21.24 43.60 21.24
C ALA A 541 21.56 42.18 20.72
N GLN A 542 20.78 41.19 21.16
CA GLN A 542 20.96 39.81 20.71
C GLN A 542 20.77 39.78 19.19
N GLU A 543 21.88 39.68 18.45
CA GLU A 543 21.85 39.56 17.00
C GLU A 543 21.05 38.32 16.61
N ARG A 544 20.03 38.50 15.78
CA ARG A 544 19.22 37.37 15.27
C ARG A 544 19.69 36.99 13.88
N ARG A 545 19.35 35.77 13.46
CA ARG A 545 19.64 35.25 12.12
C ARG A 545 18.35 34.92 11.40
N GLU A 546 18.33 35.22 10.11
CA GLU A 546 17.27 34.78 9.21
C GLU A 546 17.28 33.24 9.10
N SER A 547 16.11 32.63 9.32
CA SER A 547 15.95 31.16 9.33
C SER A 547 14.62 30.71 8.70
N SER A 548 14.08 31.52 7.80
CA SER A 548 12.75 31.31 7.23
C SER A 548 12.64 29.98 6.48
N MET A 549 11.45 29.40 6.51
CA MET A 549 11.14 28.19 5.76
C MET A 549 10.85 28.54 4.31
N LEU A 550 11.49 27.86 3.37
CA LEU A 550 11.31 28.08 1.93
C LEU A 550 10.43 27.00 1.31
N VAL A 551 9.75 27.37 0.23
CA VAL A 551 9.15 26.39 -0.69
C VAL A 551 10.27 25.53 -1.29
N ARG A 552 10.04 24.22 -1.35
CA ARG A 552 11.05 23.28 -1.87
C ARG A 552 11.41 23.59 -3.31
N HIS A 553 12.67 23.37 -3.66
CA HIS A 553 13.15 23.57 -5.01
C HIS A 553 12.43 22.65 -6.02
N GLY A 554 11.98 23.24 -7.13
CA GLY A 554 11.21 22.55 -8.17
C GLY A 554 9.76 22.24 -7.80
N GLU A 555 9.26 22.74 -6.66
CA GLU A 555 7.84 22.76 -6.34
C GLU A 555 7.29 24.18 -6.57
N MET A 556 6.01 24.27 -6.94
CA MET A 556 5.29 25.52 -7.13
C MET A 556 3.81 25.30 -6.85
N GLY A 557 3.11 26.33 -6.41
CA GLY A 557 1.68 26.25 -6.15
C GLY A 557 1.13 27.44 -5.38
N HIS A 558 -0.17 27.41 -5.19
CA HIS A 558 -0.90 28.44 -4.45
C HIS A 558 -0.99 28.04 -2.98
N VAL A 559 -0.88 29.00 -2.07
CA VAL A 559 -1.19 28.77 -0.66
C VAL A 559 -2.70 28.50 -0.55
N ASP A 560 -3.08 27.36 0.02
CA ASP A 560 -4.48 26.94 0.16
C ASP A 560 -5.01 27.32 1.55
N ASN A 561 -4.50 26.67 2.60
CA ASN A 561 -4.88 26.92 3.98
C ASN A 561 -3.65 27.12 4.88
N VAL A 562 -3.76 28.05 5.82
CA VAL A 562 -2.75 28.32 6.86
C VAL A 562 -3.39 28.03 8.22
N TYR A 563 -2.92 26.99 8.89
CA TYR A 563 -3.34 26.65 10.25
C TYR A 563 -2.34 27.19 11.25
N VAL A 564 -2.81 27.97 12.22
CA VAL A 564 -2.01 28.44 13.35
C VAL A 564 -2.58 27.83 14.61
N THR A 565 -1.75 27.13 15.36
CA THR A 565 -2.11 26.45 16.61
C THR A 565 -0.94 26.54 17.60
N GLU A 566 -1.16 26.09 18.83
CA GLU A 566 -0.10 25.97 19.83
C GLU A 566 0.32 24.51 19.98
N SER A 567 1.63 24.29 20.13
CA SER A 567 2.25 23.03 20.48
C SER A 567 2.22 22.83 22.00
N LEU A 568 2.28 21.59 22.48
CA LEU A 568 2.29 21.26 23.92
C LEU A 568 3.47 21.93 24.66
N ASP A 569 4.59 22.15 23.96
CA ASP A 569 5.79 22.82 24.49
C ASP A 569 5.68 24.36 24.50
N SER A 570 4.46 24.90 24.49
CA SER A 570 4.15 26.35 24.56
C SER A 570 4.70 27.19 23.39
N GLY A 571 4.79 26.58 22.20
CA GLY A 571 5.26 27.22 20.96
C GLY A 571 4.14 27.41 19.93
N ARG A 572 4.22 28.50 19.14
CA ARG A 572 3.39 28.72 17.94
C ARG A 572 3.76 27.67 16.88
N LEU A 573 2.80 26.85 16.47
CA LEU A 573 2.91 25.88 15.39
C LEU A 573 2.06 26.34 14.20
N VAL A 574 2.70 26.44 13.04
CA VAL A 574 2.07 26.86 11.79
C VAL A 574 2.15 25.72 10.78
N ARG A 575 1.02 25.39 10.16
CA ARG A 575 0.95 24.45 9.04
C ARG A 575 0.41 25.15 7.81
N VAL A 576 1.22 25.25 6.77
CA VAL A 576 0.85 25.89 5.50
C VAL A 576 0.65 24.82 4.44
N ILE A 577 -0.54 24.75 3.85
CA ILE A 577 -0.84 23.87 2.71
C ILE A 577 -0.57 24.64 1.43
N VAL A 578 0.24 24.06 0.54
CA VAL A 578 0.46 24.57 -0.82
C VAL A 578 -0.16 23.60 -1.82
N ARG A 579 -1.10 24.08 -2.63
CA ARG A 579 -1.80 23.32 -3.68
C ARG A 579 -1.18 23.56 -5.05
N SER A 580 -0.91 22.49 -5.77
CA SER A 580 -0.32 22.52 -7.12
C SER A 580 -1.24 21.80 -8.09
N HIS A 581 -1.66 22.48 -9.16
CA HIS A 581 -2.43 21.85 -10.23
C HIS A 581 -1.53 20.99 -11.10
N LYS A 582 -1.93 19.75 -11.34
CA LYS A 582 -1.17 18.75 -12.11
C LYS A 582 -1.98 18.31 -13.30
N VAL A 583 -1.69 18.89 -14.45
CA VAL A 583 -2.19 18.44 -15.75
C VAL A 583 -1.34 17.23 -16.20
N PRO A 584 -1.92 16.20 -16.84
CA PRO A 584 -1.15 15.12 -17.46
C PRO A 584 -0.08 15.65 -18.43
N GLU A 585 1.15 15.17 -18.27
CA GLU A 585 2.30 15.55 -19.11
C GLU A 585 3.01 14.31 -19.68
N VAL A 586 3.83 14.50 -20.72
CA VAL A 586 4.64 13.41 -21.29
C VAL A 586 5.52 12.80 -20.20
N GLY A 587 5.50 11.48 -20.10
CA GLY A 587 6.18 10.70 -19.07
C GLY A 587 5.29 10.34 -17.86
N ASP A 588 4.11 10.95 -17.70
CA ASP A 588 3.18 10.59 -16.62
C ASP A 588 2.64 9.16 -16.82
N LYS A 589 2.34 8.51 -15.70
CA LYS A 589 1.99 7.10 -15.66
C LYS A 589 0.49 6.90 -15.51
N PHE A 590 -0.06 6.10 -16.40
CA PHE A 590 -1.43 5.63 -16.38
C PHE A 590 -1.45 4.12 -16.39
N ALA A 591 -2.49 3.51 -15.82
CA ALA A 591 -2.64 2.06 -15.82
C ALA A 591 -4.10 1.66 -15.96
N SER A 592 -4.34 0.54 -16.65
CA SER A 592 -5.60 -0.19 -16.49
C SER A 592 -5.57 -1.02 -15.20
N ARG A 593 -6.72 -1.56 -14.81
CA ARG A 593 -6.84 -2.45 -13.64
C ARG A 593 -6.15 -3.81 -13.83
N HIS A 594 -5.74 -4.16 -15.05
CA HIS A 594 -5.17 -5.48 -15.38
C HIS A 594 -3.63 -5.50 -15.38
N GLY A 595 -2.99 -4.64 -14.58
CA GLY A 595 -1.53 -4.61 -14.49
C GLY A 595 -0.83 -4.08 -15.76
N GLN A 596 -1.57 -3.34 -16.61
CA GLN A 596 -1.05 -2.70 -17.81
C GLN A 596 -0.71 -1.25 -17.51
N LYS A 597 0.53 -1.00 -17.13
CA LYS A 597 1.07 0.34 -16.88
C LYS A 597 1.67 0.90 -18.16
N GLY A 598 1.24 2.10 -18.51
CA GLY A 598 1.79 2.86 -19.62
C GLY A 598 2.26 4.24 -19.21
N VAL A 599 3.12 4.80 -20.05
CA VAL A 599 3.69 6.15 -19.90
C VAL A 599 3.24 6.98 -21.09
N ILE A 600 2.78 8.21 -20.88
CA ILE A 600 2.42 9.10 -21.99
C ILE A 600 3.67 9.34 -22.84
N GLY A 601 3.69 8.83 -24.06
CA GLY A 601 4.77 9.02 -25.03
C GLY A 601 4.58 10.29 -25.86
N ARG A 602 3.34 10.59 -26.25
CA ARG A 602 2.98 11.81 -26.99
C ARG A 602 1.56 12.27 -26.65
N LEU A 603 1.38 13.58 -26.60
CA LEU A 603 0.06 14.24 -26.62
C LEU A 603 -0.21 14.67 -28.06
N VAL A 604 -1.34 14.24 -28.61
CA VAL A 604 -1.74 14.50 -30.00
C VAL A 604 -3.01 15.34 -30.01
N ASP A 605 -3.09 16.28 -30.94
CA ASP A 605 -4.23 17.19 -31.05
C ASP A 605 -5.45 16.44 -31.61
N PRO A 606 -6.69 16.80 -31.22
CA PRO A 606 -7.89 16.06 -31.61
C PRO A 606 -8.07 15.86 -33.11
N GLU A 607 -7.65 16.84 -33.91
CA GLU A 607 -7.71 16.84 -35.38
C GLU A 607 -6.79 15.78 -36.02
N ASP A 608 -5.63 15.50 -35.42
CA ASP A 608 -4.66 14.52 -35.91
C ASP A 608 -4.96 13.10 -35.39
N MET A 609 -5.84 12.99 -34.40
CA MET A 609 -6.22 11.70 -33.83
C MET A 609 -7.10 10.89 -34.79
N PRO A 610 -6.94 9.56 -34.85
CA PRO A 610 -7.83 8.72 -35.64
C PRO A 610 -9.25 8.74 -35.04
N PHE A 611 -10.27 8.70 -35.88
CA PHE A 611 -11.67 8.74 -35.45
C PHE A 611 -12.51 7.65 -36.12
N THR A 612 -13.60 7.21 -35.48
CA THR A 612 -14.53 6.23 -36.06
C THR A 612 -15.44 6.86 -37.11
N GLU A 613 -16.19 6.05 -37.87
CA GLU A 613 -17.18 6.57 -38.85
C GLU A 613 -18.25 7.47 -38.19
N ASP A 614 -18.57 7.23 -36.93
CA ASP A 614 -19.48 8.05 -36.11
C ASP A 614 -18.82 9.34 -35.55
N GLY A 615 -17.54 9.56 -35.83
CA GLY A 615 -16.78 10.73 -35.36
C GLY A 615 -16.25 10.60 -33.92
N VAL A 616 -16.21 9.39 -33.35
CA VAL A 616 -15.66 9.16 -32.00
C VAL A 616 -14.13 9.19 -32.07
N VAL A 617 -13.54 10.13 -31.32
CA VAL A 617 -12.07 10.24 -31.16
C VAL A 617 -11.66 9.56 -29.85
N PRO A 618 -10.69 8.63 -29.85
CA PRO A 618 -10.25 7.97 -28.63
C PRO A 618 -9.49 8.93 -27.71
N ASP A 619 -9.59 8.70 -26.40
CA ASP A 619 -8.84 9.43 -25.38
C ASP A 619 -7.40 8.92 -25.27
N LEU A 620 -7.22 7.62 -25.52
CA LEU A 620 -5.96 6.91 -25.35
C LEU A 620 -5.76 5.88 -26.47
N ILE A 621 -4.54 5.77 -26.97
CA ILE A 621 -4.16 4.72 -27.92
C ILE A 621 -3.07 3.86 -27.31
N ILE A 622 -3.31 2.57 -27.25
CA ILE A 622 -2.36 1.56 -26.78
C ILE A 622 -1.87 0.69 -27.94
N ASN A 623 -0.65 0.19 -27.83
CA ASN A 623 -0.08 -0.65 -28.87
C ASN A 623 -0.58 -2.11 -28.78
N PRO A 624 -0.94 -2.74 -29.91
CA PRO A 624 -1.42 -4.13 -29.95
C PRO A 624 -0.48 -5.15 -29.30
N HIS A 625 0.84 -4.95 -29.36
CA HIS A 625 1.82 -5.88 -28.79
C HIS A 625 1.73 -6.00 -27.25
N ALA A 626 1.06 -5.06 -26.59
CA ALA A 626 0.84 -5.07 -25.16
C ALA A 626 -0.09 -6.19 -24.68
N ILE A 627 -0.98 -6.72 -25.54
CA ILE A 627 -1.98 -7.73 -25.15
C ILE A 627 -1.42 -9.16 -25.22
N PRO A 628 -0.86 -9.65 -26.35
CA PRO A 628 -0.43 -11.05 -26.47
C PRO A 628 0.73 -11.40 -25.55
N SER A 629 1.71 -10.50 -25.42
CA SER A 629 2.90 -10.71 -24.57
C SER A 629 2.57 -10.79 -23.08
N ARG A 630 1.39 -10.32 -22.68
CA ARG A 630 0.97 -10.24 -21.28
C ARG A 630 -0.21 -11.14 -20.94
N MET A 631 -0.87 -11.68 -21.97
CA MET A 631 -2.05 -12.53 -21.85
C MET A 631 -3.13 -11.88 -20.98
N THR A 632 -3.41 -10.60 -21.22
CA THR A 632 -4.43 -9.83 -20.49
C THR A 632 -5.76 -9.80 -21.24
N VAL A 633 -6.42 -10.95 -21.37
CA VAL A 633 -7.70 -11.06 -22.09
C VAL A 633 -8.82 -10.31 -21.38
N ALA A 634 -8.80 -10.28 -20.04
CA ALA A 634 -9.75 -9.51 -19.24
C ALA A 634 -9.77 -8.01 -19.61
N HIS A 635 -8.65 -7.45 -20.08
CA HIS A 635 -8.58 -6.06 -20.54
C HIS A 635 -9.50 -5.83 -21.76
N VAL A 636 -9.50 -6.78 -22.69
CA VAL A 636 -10.36 -6.72 -23.88
C VAL A 636 -11.82 -6.95 -23.48
N LEU A 637 -12.09 -7.90 -22.58
CA LEU A 637 -13.45 -8.13 -22.06
C LEU A 637 -14.01 -6.89 -21.33
N GLU A 638 -13.17 -6.20 -20.53
CA GLU A 638 -13.57 -4.95 -19.88
C GLU A 638 -13.91 -3.87 -20.91
N MET A 639 -13.14 -3.76 -22.00
CA MET A 639 -13.39 -2.82 -23.10
C MET A 639 -14.71 -3.09 -23.84
N ILE A 640 -15.02 -4.37 -24.11
CA ILE A 640 -16.30 -4.77 -24.71
C ILE A 640 -17.44 -4.44 -23.75
N GLY A 641 -17.32 -4.85 -22.48
CA GLY A 641 -18.32 -4.58 -21.45
C GLY A 641 -18.56 -3.09 -21.26
N GLY A 642 -17.51 -2.27 -21.22
CA GLY A 642 -17.64 -0.82 -21.09
C GLY A 642 -18.35 -0.19 -22.29
N LYS A 643 -18.07 -0.67 -23.51
CA LYS A 643 -18.77 -0.21 -24.73
C LYS A 643 -20.26 -0.58 -24.67
N VAL A 644 -20.59 -1.85 -24.43
CA VAL A 644 -21.98 -2.31 -24.30
C VAL A 644 -22.72 -1.56 -23.20
N GLY A 645 -22.11 -1.41 -22.02
CA GLY A 645 -22.71 -0.72 -20.88
C GLY A 645 -22.98 0.77 -21.17
N SER A 646 -22.10 1.41 -21.94
CA SER A 646 -22.30 2.80 -22.38
C SER A 646 -23.50 2.94 -23.31
N MET A 647 -23.70 2.00 -24.24
CA MET A 647 -24.80 2.03 -25.20
C MET A 647 -26.15 1.62 -24.59
N GLU A 648 -26.13 0.64 -23.68
CA GLU A 648 -27.34 0.17 -23.01
C GLU A 648 -27.73 1.01 -21.77
N GLY A 649 -26.90 1.97 -21.35
CA GLY A 649 -27.16 2.81 -20.18
C GLY A 649 -27.12 2.07 -18.85
N ARG A 650 -26.38 0.95 -18.77
CA ARG A 650 -26.26 0.11 -17.57
C ARG A 650 -24.81 -0.24 -17.26
N ARG A 651 -24.53 -0.58 -16.01
CA ARG A 651 -23.20 -1.09 -15.61
C ARG A 651 -23.13 -2.59 -15.88
N ILE A 652 -22.05 -3.03 -16.51
CA ILE A 652 -21.80 -4.46 -16.80
C ILE A 652 -21.14 -5.09 -15.59
N ASN A 653 -21.61 -6.28 -15.20
CA ASN A 653 -20.99 -7.02 -14.11
C ASN A 653 -19.77 -7.81 -14.60
N GLY A 654 -18.59 -7.48 -14.08
CA GLY A 654 -17.33 -8.20 -14.31
C GLY A 654 -16.75 -8.82 -13.03
N THR A 655 -17.59 -9.10 -12.02
CA THR A 655 -17.23 -9.84 -10.80
C THR A 655 -16.49 -11.14 -11.14
N ALA A 656 -15.45 -11.48 -10.37
CA ALA A 656 -14.69 -12.71 -10.58
C ALA A 656 -15.61 -13.94 -10.55
N PHE A 657 -15.45 -14.84 -11.54
CA PHE A 657 -16.19 -16.09 -11.70
C PHE A 657 -17.69 -15.96 -12.02
N ARG A 658 -18.34 -14.83 -11.69
CA ARG A 658 -19.78 -14.58 -11.91
C ARG A 658 -20.10 -13.50 -12.95
N GLY A 659 -19.08 -12.85 -13.52
CA GLY A 659 -19.24 -11.80 -14.51
C GLY A 659 -20.00 -12.24 -15.77
N GLU A 660 -20.52 -11.27 -16.51
CA GLU A 660 -21.22 -11.50 -17.77
C GLU A 660 -20.30 -12.19 -18.77
N LYS A 661 -20.81 -13.27 -19.39
CA LYS A 661 -20.02 -14.08 -20.32
C LYS A 661 -19.75 -13.33 -21.63
N GLU A 662 -18.63 -13.67 -22.27
CA GLU A 662 -18.21 -13.08 -23.55
C GLU A 662 -19.29 -13.17 -24.63
N SER A 663 -19.94 -14.33 -24.75
CA SER A 663 -21.02 -14.58 -25.71
C SER A 663 -22.17 -13.60 -25.55
N SER A 664 -22.60 -13.33 -24.31
CA SER A 664 -23.62 -12.33 -23.99
C SER A 664 -23.21 -10.92 -24.44
N LEU A 665 -21.96 -10.54 -24.16
CA LEU A 665 -21.44 -9.23 -24.50
C LEU A 665 -21.33 -9.03 -26.02
N ARG A 666 -20.93 -10.07 -26.76
CA ARG A 666 -20.88 -10.04 -28.23
C ARG A 666 -22.28 -9.93 -28.85
N ASP A 667 -23.26 -10.67 -28.34
CA ASP A 667 -24.65 -10.54 -28.77
C ASP A 667 -25.18 -9.13 -28.48
N ALA A 668 -24.78 -8.53 -27.36
CA ALA A 668 -25.12 -7.16 -27.03
C ALA A 668 -24.47 -6.13 -27.95
N LEU A 669 -23.23 -6.33 -28.41
CA LEU A 669 -22.61 -5.47 -29.43
C LEU A 669 -23.42 -5.47 -30.73
N VAL A 670 -23.76 -6.66 -31.24
CA VAL A 670 -24.53 -6.81 -32.48
C VAL A 670 -25.89 -6.15 -32.39
N ARG A 671 -26.57 -6.28 -31.24
CA ARG A 671 -27.86 -5.61 -31.00
C ARG A 671 -27.77 -4.08 -31.01
N ASN A 672 -26.62 -3.52 -30.65
CA ASN A 672 -26.38 -2.08 -30.67
C ASN A 672 -25.80 -1.59 -32.01
N GLY A 673 -25.76 -2.44 -33.05
CA GLY A 673 -25.29 -2.08 -34.38
C GLY A 673 -23.77 -2.15 -34.58
N PHE A 674 -23.02 -2.69 -33.61
CA PHE A 674 -21.58 -2.90 -33.74
C PHE A 674 -21.26 -4.31 -34.26
N ASP A 675 -20.05 -4.49 -34.77
CA ASP A 675 -19.57 -5.84 -35.10
C ASP A 675 -19.37 -6.69 -33.84
N HIS A 676 -19.63 -7.99 -33.95
CA HIS A 676 -19.46 -8.98 -32.88
C HIS A 676 -18.01 -9.04 -32.35
N SER A 677 -17.04 -8.59 -33.15
CA SER A 677 -15.62 -8.54 -32.78
C SER A 677 -15.25 -7.30 -31.95
N GLY A 678 -16.12 -6.28 -31.89
CA GLY A 678 -15.85 -4.98 -31.28
C GLY A 678 -14.86 -4.10 -32.06
N ARG A 679 -14.43 -4.55 -33.24
CA ARG A 679 -13.58 -3.77 -34.15
C ARG A 679 -14.43 -2.83 -34.99
N GLU A 680 -13.86 -1.68 -35.31
CA GLU A 680 -14.49 -0.64 -36.11
C GLU A 680 -13.50 -0.13 -37.16
N ARG A 681 -14.03 0.32 -38.29
CA ARG A 681 -13.25 1.05 -39.27
C ARG A 681 -12.94 2.44 -38.71
N MET A 682 -11.67 2.83 -38.77
CA MET A 682 -11.22 4.15 -38.35
C MET A 682 -10.63 4.92 -39.52
N ILE A 683 -10.75 6.24 -39.47
CA ILE A 683 -10.23 7.20 -40.44
C ILE A 683 -9.01 7.89 -39.83
N ASN A 684 -7.98 8.12 -40.64
CA ASN A 684 -6.80 8.86 -40.24
C ASN A 684 -7.12 10.36 -40.16
N GLY A 685 -6.87 10.98 -39.01
CA GLY A 685 -7.06 12.43 -38.81
C GLY A 685 -6.15 13.28 -39.70
N GLU A 686 -4.93 12.81 -39.97
CA GLU A 686 -3.94 13.58 -40.76
C GLU A 686 -4.24 13.58 -42.26
N THR A 687 -4.70 12.45 -42.81
CA THR A 687 -4.88 12.27 -44.27
C THR A 687 -6.34 12.23 -44.71
N GLY A 688 -7.28 11.94 -43.79
CA GLY A 688 -8.68 11.69 -44.11
C GLY A 688 -8.95 10.32 -44.76
N GLU A 689 -7.93 9.47 -44.92
CA GLU A 689 -8.09 8.13 -45.51
C GLU A 689 -8.45 7.09 -44.43
N ALA A 690 -9.23 6.09 -44.81
CA ALA A 690 -9.53 4.97 -43.92
C ALA A 690 -8.29 4.08 -43.70
N TYR A 691 -8.08 3.62 -42.47
CA TYR A 691 -7.04 2.64 -42.19
C TYR A 691 -7.38 1.30 -42.87
N PRO A 692 -6.36 0.56 -43.38
CA PRO A 692 -6.59 -0.70 -44.07
C PRO A 692 -7.02 -1.85 -43.15
N ALA A 693 -6.90 -1.68 -41.83
CA ALA A 693 -7.27 -2.68 -40.82
C ALA A 693 -8.33 -2.13 -39.87
N ASP A 694 -9.27 -2.97 -39.47
CA ASP A 694 -10.27 -2.62 -38.47
C ASP A 694 -9.62 -2.58 -37.08
N ILE A 695 -9.88 -1.50 -36.35
CA ILE A 695 -9.25 -1.19 -35.08
C ILE A 695 -10.19 -1.57 -33.94
N PHE A 696 -9.66 -2.25 -32.93
CA PHE A 696 -10.44 -2.55 -31.74
C PHE A 696 -10.55 -1.29 -30.87
N VAL A 697 -11.78 -0.82 -30.66
CA VAL A 697 -12.10 0.36 -29.85
C VAL A 697 -13.06 -0.05 -28.74
N GLY A 698 -12.89 0.48 -27.54
CA GLY A 698 -13.80 0.20 -26.43
C GLY A 698 -13.64 1.18 -25.28
N CYS A 699 -14.50 1.04 -24.27
CA CYS A 699 -14.47 1.88 -23.09
C CYS A 699 -13.93 1.09 -21.90
N ILE A 700 -12.90 1.60 -21.21
CA ILE A 700 -12.24 0.90 -20.11
C ILE A 700 -11.89 1.86 -18.98
N PHE A 701 -11.87 1.36 -17.74
CA PHE A 701 -11.52 2.15 -16.57
C PHE A 701 -10.00 2.25 -16.40
N TYR A 702 -9.46 3.47 -16.52
CA TYR A 702 -8.04 3.78 -16.39
C TYR A 702 -7.75 4.63 -15.15
N GLN A 703 -6.55 4.46 -14.62
CA GLN A 703 -6.10 5.04 -13.37
C GLN A 703 -4.85 5.89 -13.62
N ARG A 704 -4.87 7.15 -13.18
CA ARG A 704 -3.65 7.95 -13.08
C ARG A 704 -2.87 7.52 -11.85
N LEU A 705 -1.55 7.35 -11.97
CA LEU A 705 -0.71 6.96 -10.84
C LEU A 705 -0.05 8.20 -10.19
N HIS A 706 0.14 8.16 -8.87
CA HIS A 706 0.63 9.33 -8.10
C HIS A 706 2.09 9.74 -8.38
N HIS A 707 2.89 8.89 -9.02
CA HIS A 707 4.28 9.18 -9.38
C HIS A 707 4.38 10.00 -10.67
N LEU A 708 4.33 11.33 -10.52
CA LEU A 708 4.42 12.30 -11.62
C LEU A 708 5.86 12.60 -12.08
N VAL A 709 6.04 12.96 -13.34
CA VAL A 709 7.35 13.27 -13.94
C VAL A 709 7.96 14.54 -13.38
N SER A 710 7.17 15.60 -13.26
CA SER A 710 7.60 16.86 -12.63
C SER A 710 8.20 16.64 -11.24
N SER A 711 7.80 15.59 -10.52
CA SER A 711 8.35 15.19 -9.21
C SER A 711 9.54 14.21 -9.27
N LYS A 712 9.94 13.74 -10.45
CA LYS A 712 11.08 12.82 -10.66
C LYS A 712 12.28 13.42 -11.40
N ILE A 713 12.09 14.38 -12.30
CA ILE A 713 13.20 15.04 -13.02
C ILE A 713 14.25 15.56 -12.02
N HIS A 714 15.51 15.22 -12.25
CA HIS A 714 16.61 15.64 -11.37
C HIS A 714 17.87 15.87 -12.20
N ALA A 715 18.45 17.06 -12.03
CA ALA A 715 19.71 17.43 -12.61
C ALA A 715 20.59 18.09 -11.55
N ARG A 716 21.91 17.94 -11.69
CA ARG A 716 22.93 18.62 -10.91
C ARG A 716 24.14 18.87 -11.78
N SER A 717 24.64 20.10 -11.76
CA SER A 717 25.96 20.45 -12.27
C SER A 717 26.94 20.60 -11.09
N ARG A 718 26.70 21.60 -10.22
CA ARG A 718 27.40 21.78 -8.95
C ARG A 718 26.40 21.97 -7.82
N GLY A 719 26.78 21.66 -6.59
CA GLY A 719 25.86 21.75 -5.48
C GLY A 719 26.54 21.56 -4.13
N ARG A 720 25.72 21.54 -3.08
CA ARG A 720 26.20 21.31 -1.72
C ARG A 720 26.85 19.94 -1.60
N VAL A 721 27.84 19.87 -0.72
CA VAL A 721 28.57 18.66 -0.37
C VAL A 721 28.37 18.35 1.10
N GLN A 722 28.48 17.08 1.46
CA GLN A 722 28.49 16.66 2.85
C GLN A 722 29.77 17.15 3.52
N ILE A 723 29.67 17.68 4.74
CA ILE A 723 30.82 18.29 5.42
C ILE A 723 31.92 17.25 5.71
N LEU A 724 31.53 16.05 6.11
CA LEU A 724 32.47 14.98 6.49
C LEU A 724 33.24 14.43 5.28
N THR A 725 32.54 14.01 4.23
CA THR A 725 33.14 13.32 3.09
C THR A 725 33.50 14.25 1.93
N ARG A 726 33.01 15.49 1.95
CA ARG A 726 33.05 16.46 0.83
C ARG A 726 32.44 15.95 -0.48
N GLN A 727 31.72 14.84 -0.44
CA GLN A 727 31.00 14.31 -1.60
C GLN A 727 29.65 15.02 -1.79
N PRO A 728 29.09 15.01 -3.00
CA PRO A 728 27.74 15.48 -3.28
C PRO A 728 26.70 14.96 -2.26
N THR A 729 25.90 15.87 -1.69
CA THR A 729 24.80 15.48 -0.78
C THR A 729 23.79 14.57 -1.46
N GLU A 730 23.05 13.76 -0.72
CA GLU A 730 21.98 12.92 -1.28
C GLU A 730 20.64 13.65 -1.43
N GLY A 731 19.86 13.23 -2.43
CA GLY A 731 18.43 13.50 -2.57
C GLY A 731 18.09 14.75 -3.40
N ARG A 732 17.10 14.60 -4.30
CA ARG A 732 16.61 15.66 -5.21
C ARG A 732 16.23 16.95 -4.48
N ALA A 733 15.49 16.86 -3.37
CA ALA A 733 15.00 18.03 -2.64
C ALA A 733 16.11 18.92 -2.06
N ARG A 734 17.34 18.38 -1.95
CA ARG A 734 18.54 19.09 -1.49
C ARG A 734 19.50 19.41 -2.64
N GLN A 735 19.06 19.26 -3.89
CA GLN A 735 19.91 19.35 -5.09
C GLN A 735 21.11 18.38 -4.98
N GLY A 736 20.82 17.16 -4.51
CA GLY A 736 21.81 16.13 -4.31
C GLY A 736 22.46 15.61 -5.60
N GLY A 737 23.53 14.83 -5.46
CA GLY A 737 24.21 14.17 -6.57
C GLY A 737 23.48 12.92 -7.06
N LEU A 738 23.85 12.47 -8.27
CA LEU A 738 23.48 11.17 -8.80
C LEU A 738 24.52 10.15 -8.34
N ARG A 739 24.07 8.94 -8.03
CA ARG A 739 24.95 7.86 -7.62
C ARG A 739 25.63 7.26 -8.85
N PHE A 740 26.96 7.26 -8.83
CA PHE A 740 27.79 6.47 -9.75
C PHE A 740 28.32 5.28 -8.96
N GLY A 741 27.80 4.08 -9.25
CA GLY A 741 28.07 2.88 -8.49
C GLY A 741 29.21 2.05 -9.08
N GLU A 742 29.42 0.89 -8.45
CA GLU A 742 30.43 -0.07 -8.87
C GLU A 742 30.14 -0.65 -10.26
N MET A 743 28.88 -0.99 -10.54
CA MET A 743 28.47 -1.55 -11.83
C MET A 743 28.70 -0.56 -12.97
N GLU A 744 28.41 0.73 -12.76
CA GLU A 744 28.65 1.77 -13.77
C GLU A 744 30.16 1.97 -14.02
N ARG A 745 30.98 1.91 -12.97
CA ARG A 745 32.45 1.93 -13.08
C ARG A 745 32.94 0.77 -13.93
N ASP A 746 32.49 -0.45 -13.65
CA ASP A 746 32.96 -1.67 -14.31
C ASP A 746 32.60 -1.66 -15.81
N CYS A 747 31.45 -1.09 -16.18
CA CYS A 747 31.09 -0.87 -17.57
C CYS A 747 32.10 0.06 -18.29
N LEU A 748 32.53 1.16 -17.64
CA LEU A 748 33.53 2.05 -18.23
C LEU A 748 34.92 1.40 -18.33
N ILE A 749 35.27 0.54 -17.37
CA ILE A 749 36.51 -0.24 -17.42
C ILE A 749 36.48 -1.19 -18.61
N ALA A 750 35.36 -1.88 -18.85
CA ALA A 750 35.19 -2.76 -20.01
C ALA A 750 35.34 -2.02 -21.35
N HIS A 751 34.92 -0.76 -21.42
CA HIS A 751 35.15 0.11 -22.59
C HIS A 751 36.57 0.68 -22.68
N GLY A 752 37.41 0.52 -21.65
CA GLY A 752 38.73 1.14 -21.57
C GLY A 752 38.69 2.66 -21.38
N ALA A 753 37.58 3.22 -20.90
CA ALA A 753 37.36 4.66 -20.78
C ALA A 753 38.00 5.26 -19.52
N SER A 754 39.31 5.09 -19.36
CA SER A 754 40.08 5.47 -18.15
C SER A 754 39.95 6.95 -17.78
N MET A 755 39.97 7.85 -18.76
CA MET A 755 39.82 9.29 -18.52
C MET A 755 38.41 9.66 -18.02
N VAL A 756 37.37 8.99 -18.51
CA VAL A 756 35.99 9.22 -18.05
C VAL A 756 35.81 8.72 -16.62
N ILE A 757 36.46 7.60 -16.26
CA ILE A 757 36.45 7.09 -14.88
C ILE A 757 37.12 8.09 -13.94
N LYS A 758 38.29 8.63 -14.33
CA LYS A 758 38.99 9.66 -13.56
C LYS A 758 38.10 10.90 -13.39
N ASP A 759 37.51 11.39 -14.47
CA ASP A 759 36.59 12.53 -14.46
C ASP A 759 35.44 12.33 -13.47
N ARG A 760 34.74 11.19 -13.54
CA ARG A 760 33.55 10.93 -12.72
C ARG A 760 33.83 10.63 -11.26
N LEU A 761 34.90 9.89 -10.95
CA LEU A 761 35.23 9.49 -9.57
C LEU A 761 36.06 10.54 -8.83
N LEU A 762 36.82 11.38 -9.55
CA LEU A 762 37.75 12.32 -8.96
C LEU A 762 37.32 13.77 -9.21
N ASP A 763 37.36 14.21 -10.47
CA ASP A 763 37.28 15.62 -10.83
C ASP A 763 35.88 16.21 -10.57
N GLU A 764 34.82 15.44 -10.85
CA GLU A 764 33.41 15.83 -10.66
C GLU A 764 32.80 15.39 -9.30
N SER A 765 33.59 14.77 -8.42
CA SER A 765 33.14 14.29 -7.10
C SER A 765 33.81 15.03 -5.95
N ASP A 766 34.97 14.56 -5.52
CA ASP A 766 35.65 14.97 -4.28
C ASP A 766 37.17 15.10 -4.45
N GLY A 767 37.63 15.42 -5.66
CA GLY A 767 39.04 15.67 -5.97
C GLY A 767 39.66 16.73 -5.05
N ILE A 768 40.82 16.40 -4.48
CA ILE A 768 41.63 17.28 -3.65
C ILE A 768 43.11 17.09 -3.99
N ASP A 769 43.85 18.18 -3.88
CA ASP A 769 45.30 18.16 -3.97
C ASP A 769 45.92 17.91 -2.60
N LEU A 770 46.72 16.85 -2.49
CA LEU A 770 47.53 16.54 -1.31
C LEU A 770 48.98 16.88 -1.57
N TYR A 771 49.66 17.41 -0.55
CA TYR A 771 51.09 17.59 -0.55
C TYR A 771 51.71 16.39 0.16
N VAL A 772 52.61 15.67 -0.51
CA VAL A 772 53.20 14.44 -0.01
C VAL A 772 54.72 14.58 0.01
N CYS A 773 55.32 14.33 1.16
CA CYS A 773 56.78 14.38 1.33
C CYS A 773 57.43 13.13 0.73
N GLN A 774 58.44 13.29 -0.12
CA GLN A 774 59.13 12.19 -0.80
C GLN A 774 59.83 11.23 0.17
N GLU A 775 60.53 11.76 1.17
CA GLU A 775 61.30 10.94 2.11
C GLU A 775 60.41 10.17 3.10
N SER A 776 59.34 10.81 3.57
CA SER A 776 58.51 10.28 4.67
C SER A 776 57.21 9.63 4.20
N GLY A 777 56.76 9.90 2.98
CA GLY A 777 55.48 9.46 2.43
C GLY A 777 54.25 10.02 3.16
N HIS A 778 54.44 10.96 4.09
CA HIS A 778 53.38 11.58 4.86
C HIS A 778 52.84 12.84 4.17
N ILE A 779 51.58 13.16 4.48
CA ILE A 779 50.96 14.41 4.04
C ILE A 779 51.67 15.58 4.71
N ALA A 780 52.28 16.43 3.91
CA ALA A 780 52.90 17.68 4.29
C ALA A 780 51.88 18.84 4.19
N TRP A 781 52.23 20.00 4.73
CA TRP A 781 51.46 21.23 4.53
C TRP A 781 52.37 22.37 4.09
N TYR A 782 51.76 23.37 3.46
CA TYR A 782 52.43 24.61 3.09
C TYR A 782 52.24 25.64 4.21
N ASP A 783 53.32 26.22 4.72
CA ASP A 783 53.27 27.35 5.66
C ASP A 783 53.38 28.68 4.87
N PRO A 784 52.29 29.44 4.71
CA PRO A 784 52.31 30.70 3.95
C PRO A 784 53.20 31.77 4.60
N LYS A 785 53.46 31.71 5.91
CA LYS A 785 54.27 32.71 6.60
C LYS A 785 55.75 32.52 6.35
N ARG A 786 56.19 31.26 6.29
CA ARG A 786 57.58 30.88 6.03
C ARG A 786 57.87 30.67 4.55
N ASN A 787 56.82 30.58 3.74
CA ASN A 787 56.91 30.31 2.30
C ASN A 787 57.65 28.99 2.00
N THR A 788 57.46 27.98 2.88
CA THR A 788 58.11 26.66 2.80
C THR A 788 57.10 25.54 3.05
N TYR A 789 57.40 24.36 2.50
CA TYR A 789 56.69 23.14 2.84
C TYR A 789 57.27 22.51 4.11
N VAL A 790 56.38 22.01 4.96
CA VAL A 790 56.73 21.38 6.22
C VAL A 790 56.17 19.97 6.26
N SER A 791 57.04 19.00 6.48
CA SER A 791 56.67 17.61 6.74
C SER A 791 56.58 17.35 8.24
N PRO A 792 55.60 16.56 8.73
CA PRO A 792 55.53 16.15 10.12
C PRO A 792 56.79 15.44 10.65
N ILE A 793 57.55 14.77 9.77
CA ILE A 793 58.73 13.98 10.14
C ILE A 793 60.03 14.64 9.68
N ALA A 794 60.09 15.06 8.42
CA ALA A 794 61.31 15.64 7.82
C ALA A 794 61.50 17.14 8.17
N GLY A 795 60.49 17.79 8.74
CA GLY A 795 60.58 19.19 9.17
C GLY A 795 60.49 20.20 8.03
N ASP A 796 61.09 21.38 8.25
CA ASP A 796 61.08 22.51 7.33
C ASP A 796 62.00 22.24 6.12
N GLY A 797 61.53 22.53 4.90
CA GLY A 797 62.33 22.37 3.69
C GLY A 797 62.32 20.95 3.10
N ALA A 798 61.41 20.10 3.56
CA ALA A 798 61.21 18.77 3.01
C ALA A 798 60.81 18.81 1.53
N GLU A 799 61.33 17.88 0.74
CA GLU A 799 60.96 17.73 -0.67
C GLU A 799 59.52 17.17 -0.77
N VAL A 800 58.62 17.96 -1.36
CA VAL A 800 57.17 17.72 -1.33
C VAL A 800 56.57 17.85 -2.72
N TYR A 801 55.78 16.86 -3.10
CA TYR A 801 55.09 16.78 -4.38
C TYR A 801 53.59 16.93 -4.21
N LYS A 802 52.95 17.53 -5.20
CA LYS A 802 51.51 17.73 -5.24
C LYS A 802 50.85 16.55 -5.97
N VAL A 803 50.01 15.79 -5.28
CA VAL A 803 49.30 14.61 -5.79
C VAL A 803 47.80 14.85 -5.73
N GLN A 804 47.13 14.72 -6.87
CA GLN A 804 45.66 14.82 -6.94
C GLN A 804 45.05 13.47 -6.56
N THR A 805 44.17 13.45 -5.57
CA THR A 805 43.45 12.24 -5.11
C THR A 805 42.04 12.60 -4.63
N SER A 806 41.26 11.63 -4.15
CA SER A 806 39.93 11.87 -3.59
C SER A 806 40.02 12.28 -2.11
N TYR A 807 39.11 13.13 -1.67
CA TYR A 807 39.00 13.49 -0.25
C TYR A 807 38.62 12.28 0.60
N ALA A 808 37.80 11.37 0.06
CA ALA A 808 37.49 10.09 0.71
C ALA A 808 38.77 9.28 1.00
N PHE A 809 39.75 9.26 0.09
CA PHE A 809 41.03 8.60 0.33
C PHE A 809 41.84 9.30 1.42
N LYS A 810 41.87 10.64 1.44
CA LYS A 810 42.49 11.41 2.53
C LYS A 810 41.84 11.08 3.88
N LEU A 811 40.52 10.98 3.93
CA LEU A 811 39.78 10.64 5.15
C LEU A 811 40.16 9.24 5.64
N LEU A 812 40.25 8.26 4.75
CA LEU A 812 40.73 6.91 5.06
C LEU A 812 42.14 6.94 5.67
N LEU A 813 43.07 7.71 5.09
CA LEU A 813 44.43 7.83 5.64
C LEU A 813 44.42 8.37 7.07
N ASP A 814 43.56 9.33 7.39
CA ASP A 814 43.46 9.90 8.73
C ASP A 814 42.75 8.96 9.71
N GLU A 815 41.73 8.22 9.27
CA GLU A 815 41.10 7.15 10.07
C GLU A 815 42.10 6.04 10.39
N MET A 816 42.90 5.59 9.43
CA MET A 816 43.95 4.59 9.65
C MET A 816 45.02 5.09 10.62
N LYS A 817 45.46 6.36 10.51
CA LYS A 817 46.38 6.98 11.49
C LYS A 817 45.78 6.98 12.90
N SER A 818 44.48 7.21 13.05
CA SER A 818 43.81 7.18 14.36
C SER A 818 43.82 5.79 15.00
N LEU A 819 43.89 4.72 14.19
CA LEU A 819 44.06 3.33 14.64
C LEU A 819 45.54 2.97 14.91
N GLY A 820 46.46 3.92 14.80
CA GLY A 820 47.90 3.69 14.94
C GLY A 820 48.57 3.11 13.68
N VAL A 821 47.86 3.05 12.54
CA VAL A 821 48.40 2.55 11.28
C VAL A 821 48.88 3.73 10.42
N ALA A 822 50.20 3.86 10.27
CA ALA A 822 50.81 4.88 9.43
C ALA A 822 50.91 4.43 7.97
N MET A 823 49.98 4.88 7.13
CA MET A 823 50.05 4.67 5.68
C MET A 823 50.99 5.69 5.03
N ARG A 824 52.04 5.21 4.37
CA ARG A 824 53.04 6.01 3.64
C ARG A 824 52.78 5.93 2.14
N LEU A 825 52.80 7.07 1.47
CA LEU A 825 52.65 7.17 0.02
C LEU A 825 54.04 7.20 -0.61
N GLU A 826 54.38 6.15 -1.35
CA GLU A 826 55.60 6.10 -2.16
C GLU A 826 55.31 6.73 -3.52
N LEU A 827 56.10 7.75 -3.87
CA LEU A 827 55.95 8.48 -5.12
C LEU A 827 57.04 8.01 -6.09
N GLU A 828 56.65 7.69 -7.31
CA GLU A 828 57.56 7.42 -8.42
C GLU A 828 57.29 8.40 -9.56
N ASP A 829 58.32 8.70 -10.34
CA ASP A 829 58.18 9.47 -11.56
C ASP A 829 57.27 8.75 -12.56
N ARG A 830 56.38 9.51 -13.20
CA ARG A 830 55.59 9.02 -14.33
C ARG A 830 56.56 8.70 -15.48
N ARG A 831 56.84 7.40 -15.68
CA ARG A 831 57.56 6.90 -16.87
C ARG A 831 56.83 7.20 -18.16
#